data_AF-A0A938IDH8-F1
#
_entry.id   AF-A0A938IDH8-F1
#
_cell.length_a   1.000
_cell.length_b   1.000
_cell.length_c   1.000
_cell.angle_alpha   90.00
_cell.angle_beta   90.00
_cell.angle_gamma   90.00
#
_symmetry.space_group_name_H-M   'P 1'
#
loop_
_entity.id
_entity.type
_entity.pdbx_description
1 polymer ?
#
loop_
_entity_poly.entity_id
_entity_poly.type
_entity_poly.pdbx_seq_one_letter_code
_entity_poly.pdbx_strand_id
1 'polypeptide(L)'
;MKILSLSELRSPLSSGACLVAMALLAACSGGGGGSSGLAGQGGFQITSISVSDGAIWKINRPITFTFNVPINFSTVNLSTINISDTTGLPVTGEFTLDNPTSVTFQPTCPTLDDLSDAGFQPGGVSYLIRVLGQDSGAALTVKSSSGSALVNSQTRTFVTPNSLVPAQIFVDGVIGPPSPVVQTTTSLPTAPGTYLELGDDPDNRVYFKFNPQTQAFTTLTDIPLNLYSDSSTRVAAYLEINQPVNPDADNINAERLRMETFETTTGNWRPVSTIVELLANCTTTGATIRVQPLGILPQSTLLRLVITSSFEDIVGERNLLDVNQFGQFSTEAVSFPTLVPATDLADEIFESFDLSGESAASLEDTAAAFAEPQAKWENGKLSPAFDFTGNGGFDGAFDLNLSGPSGTQFSFNSSSQFFQGGTFANGDPEAGAFTSGKSQSVIGGILNVRHMRIAPGVTLRVLGPNPVVIQATGSIIIEGTIDATGFDSQDVATLNTGNQFEEGGAGVAAGGKGGTGNFLTTTSTPQGGNGLGAFNTPNLGGFGGESGYDTTASTNVDRRRPGGGGGGAFGANEGAASLTSLLVANAGRNGGALATGAITGLLVPKGGLVGLRPFFDGSSTNDFFGRLFNSVTGAITIGELDQPWAGQGGGAGGNACAGPTFPTPNWTISSDEKGAGGGGGGGSLLMQALDRIKIKGAGRIMVDGGDGGAGENTIGLNHVGGGSGGGSGGHLILQAGKKIDFSASTINDSLTSKGGRHGNGQTTAADSTDSGGSGGPGIIQLHTLAGASDIVLPAAKTLAQMTAPDALLLVPTFGARSKARSKWIPVGGAGLEIGGGPNAIEFLFEGANTTTGLVNKTSGVVDDASVILPALTLVSGDIQPDGRTVIVDSTSIENTPADIYLRNPALLNQAKLRLQSSLNPNAKKTFDVASATWNAQTSKLALTVSSSGALLTSFNPGAGASTQLVLLRRYFRVVTSNTQDSLPASANISVKFEGAAAKLDGTPDTTTLLVPKTANIADFNTPSTLGKIQFVRFEVEFDIDALSTGLSPASPRPELEFLRIPFRF
;
A
#
# COMPACT_ATOMS: atom_id res chain seq x y z
N MET A 1 -26.09 -41.67 54.55
CA MET A 1 -27.55 -41.89 54.63
C MET A 1 -28.09 -41.79 53.21
N LYS A 2 -28.90 -42.74 52.68
CA LYS A 2 -30.37 -42.90 52.88
C LYS A 2 -31.07 -41.56 52.56
N ILE A 3 -31.91 -41.42 51.52
CA ILE A 3 -33.07 -42.21 51.01
C ILE A 3 -33.24 -41.91 49.49
N LEU A 4 -33.35 -42.87 48.55
CA LEU A 4 -34.57 -43.51 47.96
C LEU A 4 -35.57 -42.50 47.33
N SER A 5 -36.28 -42.73 46.20
CA SER A 5 -36.70 -43.94 45.44
C SER A 5 -36.42 -43.80 43.91
N LEU A 6 -36.49 -44.79 42.99
CA LEU A 6 -37.46 -45.86 42.67
C LEU A 6 -38.88 -45.33 42.29
N SER A 7 -39.68 -45.95 41.40
CA SER A 7 -39.59 -47.09 40.44
C SER A 7 -40.92 -47.17 39.62
N GLU A 8 -41.13 -47.88 38.50
CA GLU A 8 -40.35 -48.79 37.61
C GLU A 8 -40.82 -48.51 36.13
N LEU A 9 -40.90 -49.33 35.06
CA LEU A 9 -40.83 -50.79 34.73
C LEU A 9 -40.04 -50.97 33.39
N ARG A 10 -39.18 -51.99 33.21
CA ARG A 10 -39.35 -53.37 32.67
C ARG A 10 -39.66 -53.56 31.18
N SER A 11 -38.79 -54.34 30.52
CA SER A 11 -38.99 -55.06 29.24
C SER A 11 -39.66 -56.44 29.47
N PRO A 12 -39.96 -57.24 28.42
CA PRO A 12 -38.97 -58.26 28.00
C PRO A 12 -38.98 -58.73 26.51
N LEU A 13 -37.82 -59.26 26.10
CA LEU A 13 -37.53 -60.38 25.16
C LEU A 13 -38.36 -60.65 23.87
N SER A 14 -37.63 -60.55 22.74
CA SER A 14 -37.29 -61.65 21.80
C SER A 14 -38.13 -61.99 20.55
N SER A 15 -37.38 -62.31 19.48
CA SER A 15 -37.67 -63.27 18.39
C SER A 15 -38.79 -62.99 17.37
N GLY A 16 -38.39 -62.73 16.11
CA GLY A 16 -39.27 -62.78 14.93
C GLY A 16 -38.45 -62.65 13.64
N ALA A 17 -38.65 -63.56 12.66
CA ALA A 17 -37.79 -63.68 11.47
C ALA A 17 -38.49 -63.26 10.17
N CYS A 18 -37.68 -62.89 9.17
CA CYS A 18 -37.92 -62.99 7.72
C CYS A 18 -39.10 -62.21 7.10
N LEU A 19 -38.81 -61.37 6.08
CA LEU A 19 -39.09 -61.75 4.67
C LEU A 19 -38.56 -60.72 3.65
N VAL A 20 -38.38 -61.18 2.41
CA VAL A 20 -38.06 -60.38 1.23
C VAL A 20 -39.32 -60.19 0.39
N ALA A 21 -39.51 -59.01 -0.21
CA ALA A 21 -40.51 -58.80 -1.25
C ALA A 21 -39.96 -57.86 -2.35
N MET A 22 -40.03 -58.29 -3.61
CA MET A 22 -39.87 -57.42 -4.79
C MET A 22 -41.24 -56.94 -5.26
N ALA A 23 -41.29 -55.78 -5.93
CA ALA A 23 -42.34 -55.46 -6.89
C ALA A 23 -41.76 -54.59 -8.03
N LEU A 24 -42.07 -54.95 -9.29
CA LEU A 24 -41.71 -54.19 -10.50
C LEU A 24 -42.93 -53.40 -11.03
N LEU A 25 -42.68 -52.34 -11.81
CA LEU A 25 -43.60 -51.83 -12.83
C LEU A 25 -42.84 -51.12 -13.98
N ALA A 26 -43.47 -51.01 -15.17
CA ALA A 26 -42.88 -50.54 -16.43
C ALA A 26 -43.99 -50.08 -17.42
N ALA A 27 -43.74 -49.44 -18.57
CA ALA A 27 -42.48 -49.07 -19.23
C ALA A 27 -42.35 -47.53 -19.40
N CYS A 28 -42.08 -46.84 -20.53
CA CYS A 28 -42.07 -47.09 -21.99
C CYS A 28 -40.85 -46.35 -22.60
N SER A 29 -39.95 -46.97 -23.37
CA SER A 29 -40.06 -47.40 -24.77
C SER A 29 -40.01 -46.27 -25.82
N GLY A 30 -38.85 -46.10 -26.47
CA GLY A 30 -38.67 -45.33 -27.70
C GLY A 30 -37.37 -45.79 -28.37
N GLY A 31 -37.41 -46.20 -29.64
CA GLY A 31 -36.24 -46.79 -30.29
C GLY A 31 -36.31 -46.76 -31.81
N GLY A 32 -35.14 -46.78 -32.44
CA GLY A 32 -34.94 -46.92 -33.89
C GLY A 32 -33.67 -47.71 -34.15
N GLY A 33 -33.71 -48.64 -35.11
CA GLY A 33 -32.55 -49.42 -35.55
C GLY A 33 -31.68 -48.66 -36.57
N GLY A 34 -30.50 -49.15 -36.95
CA GLY A 34 -29.83 -50.36 -36.46
C GLY A 34 -29.08 -51.09 -37.58
N SER A 35 -27.77 -51.23 -37.45
CA SER A 35 -26.94 -52.01 -38.38
C SER A 35 -25.68 -52.58 -37.70
N SER A 36 -25.43 -53.85 -37.97
CA SER A 36 -24.25 -54.67 -37.68
C SER A 36 -22.94 -53.95 -37.30
N GLY A 37 -22.47 -54.16 -36.07
CA GLY A 37 -21.10 -53.89 -35.62
C GLY A 37 -20.73 -54.81 -34.45
N LEU A 38 -19.56 -55.47 -34.51
CA LEU A 38 -19.12 -56.43 -33.49
C LEU A 38 -18.60 -55.71 -32.23
N ALA A 39 -18.97 -56.20 -31.05
CA ALA A 39 -18.34 -55.76 -29.80
C ALA A 39 -16.90 -56.32 -29.71
N GLY A 40 -15.89 -55.47 -29.44
CA GLY A 40 -14.51 -55.96 -29.47
C GLY A 40 -13.33 -55.05 -29.12
N GLN A 41 -13.50 -53.76 -28.79
CA GLN A 41 -12.44 -52.96 -28.14
C GLN A 41 -13.01 -51.92 -27.17
N GLY A 42 -12.59 -51.99 -25.90
CA GLY A 42 -12.80 -50.92 -24.92
C GLY A 42 -11.59 -50.00 -24.90
N GLY A 43 -11.72 -48.80 -25.46
CA GLY A 43 -10.65 -47.80 -25.47
C GLY A 43 -10.40 -47.16 -24.10
N PHE A 44 -9.34 -46.35 -23.98
CA PHE A 44 -9.03 -45.62 -22.75
C PHE A 44 -10.11 -44.56 -22.45
N GLN A 45 -10.71 -44.64 -21.27
CA GLN A 45 -11.88 -43.86 -20.86
C GLN A 45 -11.84 -43.50 -19.37
N ILE A 46 -12.44 -42.36 -19.02
CA ILE A 46 -12.79 -42.02 -17.63
C ILE A 46 -13.98 -42.87 -17.21
N THR A 47 -13.89 -43.51 -16.05
CA THR A 47 -15.00 -44.24 -15.41
C THR A 47 -15.78 -43.36 -14.44
N SER A 48 -15.12 -42.42 -13.77
CA SER A 48 -15.74 -41.53 -12.77
C SER A 48 -14.96 -40.24 -12.59
N ILE A 49 -15.68 -39.18 -12.24
CA ILE A 49 -15.17 -37.94 -11.67
C ILE A 49 -15.93 -37.74 -10.36
N SER A 50 -15.25 -37.39 -9.27
CA SER A 50 -15.87 -37.22 -7.95
C SER A 50 -16.92 -36.09 -7.87
N VAL A 51 -16.80 -35.09 -8.76
CA VAL A 51 -17.76 -34.00 -8.94
C VAL A 51 -18.92 -34.44 -9.83
N SER A 52 -20.14 -34.43 -9.28
CA SER A 52 -21.38 -34.49 -10.06
C SER A 52 -21.73 -33.13 -10.65
N ASP A 53 -22.42 -33.12 -11.79
CA ASP A 53 -22.83 -31.88 -12.47
C ASP A 53 -23.83 -31.08 -11.61
N GLY A 54 -23.62 -29.77 -11.48
CA GLY A 54 -24.39 -28.90 -10.59
C GLY A 54 -24.13 -29.08 -9.09
N ALA A 55 -23.05 -29.76 -8.69
CA ALA A 55 -22.73 -29.94 -7.27
C ALA A 55 -22.35 -28.63 -6.56
N ILE A 56 -22.57 -28.57 -5.24
CA ILE A 56 -21.89 -27.62 -4.35
C ILE A 56 -20.58 -28.27 -3.90
N TRP A 57 -19.44 -27.62 -4.15
CA TRP A 57 -18.11 -28.15 -3.88
C TRP A 57 -17.30 -27.20 -2.98
N LYS A 58 -16.94 -27.69 -1.80
CA LYS A 58 -16.12 -26.96 -0.81
C LYS A 58 -14.72 -26.67 -1.36
N ILE A 59 -14.11 -25.55 -0.97
CA ILE A 59 -13.03 -24.92 -1.74
C ILE A 59 -11.68 -25.64 -1.67
N ASN A 60 -11.38 -26.31 -0.55
CA ASN A 60 -10.19 -27.17 -0.42
C ASN A 60 -10.41 -28.62 -0.90
N ARG A 61 -11.60 -28.98 -1.42
CA ARG A 61 -12.00 -30.38 -1.58
C ARG A 61 -11.36 -31.01 -2.82
N PRO A 62 -10.52 -32.07 -2.68
CA PRO A 62 -9.88 -32.73 -3.81
C PRO A 62 -10.88 -33.32 -4.82
N ILE A 63 -10.52 -33.24 -6.10
CA ILE A 63 -11.30 -33.77 -7.23
C ILE A 63 -10.57 -34.98 -7.83
N THR A 64 -11.10 -36.17 -7.57
CA THR A 64 -10.56 -37.43 -8.13
C THR A 64 -11.17 -37.77 -9.49
N PHE A 65 -10.31 -38.18 -10.43
CA PHE A 65 -10.57 -38.65 -11.78
C PHE A 65 -10.11 -40.11 -11.90
N THR A 66 -11.04 -41.04 -12.14
CA THR A 66 -10.73 -42.47 -12.27
C THR A 66 -10.86 -42.92 -13.72
N PHE A 67 -9.93 -43.77 -14.16
CA PHE A 67 -9.85 -44.26 -15.53
C PHE A 67 -9.89 -45.81 -15.60
N ASN A 68 -10.27 -46.35 -16.76
CA ASN A 68 -10.44 -47.78 -16.96
C ASN A 68 -9.13 -48.59 -17.16
N VAL A 69 -8.01 -47.93 -17.47
CA VAL A 69 -6.68 -48.56 -17.57
C VAL A 69 -5.58 -47.64 -17.00
N PRO A 70 -4.42 -48.18 -16.61
CA PRO A 70 -3.35 -47.38 -16.01
C PRO A 70 -2.88 -46.22 -16.90
N ILE A 71 -2.58 -45.08 -16.30
CA ILE A 71 -2.26 -43.82 -17.00
C ILE A 71 -0.76 -43.54 -17.11
N ASN A 72 -0.39 -42.69 -18.07
CA ASN A 72 0.89 -41.99 -18.04
C ASN A 72 0.68 -40.61 -17.39
N PHE A 73 1.11 -40.50 -16.14
CA PHE A 73 0.98 -39.26 -15.36
C PHE A 73 1.71 -38.06 -16.00
N SER A 74 2.75 -38.28 -16.81
CA SER A 74 3.43 -37.19 -17.56
C SER A 74 2.56 -36.52 -18.64
N THR A 75 1.29 -36.90 -18.77
CA THR A 75 0.30 -36.29 -19.68
C THR A 75 -0.84 -35.59 -18.95
N VAL A 76 -0.77 -35.50 -17.62
CA VAL A 76 -1.76 -34.86 -16.74
C VAL A 76 -1.28 -33.45 -16.41
N ASN A 77 -2.08 -32.43 -16.75
CA ASN A 77 -1.91 -31.03 -16.36
C ASN A 77 -3.18 -30.23 -16.73
N LEU A 78 -3.22 -28.94 -16.41
CA LEU A 78 -4.35 -28.03 -16.69
C LEU A 78 -4.67 -27.81 -18.19
N SER A 79 -3.84 -28.31 -19.11
CA SER A 79 -4.12 -28.34 -20.56
C SER A 79 -4.77 -29.66 -21.04
N THR A 80 -4.82 -30.71 -20.21
CA THR A 80 -5.48 -31.99 -20.55
C THR A 80 -6.66 -32.30 -19.63
N ILE A 81 -6.56 -31.92 -18.36
CA ILE A 81 -7.66 -31.81 -17.38
C ILE A 81 -7.79 -30.32 -17.06
N ASN A 82 -8.57 -29.60 -17.87
CA ASN A 82 -8.79 -28.18 -17.66
C ASN A 82 -9.87 -27.95 -16.59
N ILE A 83 -9.61 -27.03 -15.67
CA ILE A 83 -10.57 -26.59 -14.66
C ILE A 83 -10.50 -25.05 -14.65
N SER A 84 -11.62 -24.39 -14.89
CA SER A 84 -11.70 -22.92 -14.96
C SER A 84 -12.95 -22.38 -14.27
N ASP A 85 -12.97 -21.09 -13.97
CA ASP A 85 -14.20 -20.37 -13.63
C ASP A 85 -15.08 -20.12 -14.88
N THR A 86 -16.13 -19.31 -14.74
CA THR A 86 -16.99 -18.85 -15.86
C THR A 86 -16.38 -17.77 -16.75
N THR A 87 -15.31 -17.08 -16.35
CA THR A 87 -14.59 -16.13 -17.23
C THR A 87 -13.53 -16.80 -18.11
N GLY A 88 -13.12 -18.03 -17.76
CA GLY A 88 -12.13 -18.83 -18.46
C GLY A 88 -10.74 -18.83 -17.81
N LEU A 89 -10.61 -18.26 -16.61
CA LEU A 89 -9.37 -18.28 -15.82
C LEU A 89 -9.15 -19.69 -15.23
N PRO A 90 -7.97 -20.30 -15.43
CA PRO A 90 -7.67 -21.60 -14.85
C PRO A 90 -7.42 -21.51 -13.34
N VAL A 91 -7.81 -22.55 -12.61
CA VAL A 91 -7.64 -22.62 -11.15
C VAL A 91 -6.22 -23.06 -10.75
N THR A 92 -5.79 -22.68 -9.54
CA THR A 92 -4.53 -23.12 -8.92
C THR A 92 -4.71 -24.41 -8.13
N GLY A 93 -3.71 -25.27 -8.18
CA GLY A 93 -3.68 -26.56 -7.48
C GLY A 93 -2.73 -27.57 -8.13
N GLU A 94 -2.51 -28.69 -7.46
CA GLU A 94 -1.60 -29.75 -7.89
C GLU A 94 -2.37 -31.02 -8.31
N PHE A 95 -1.83 -31.75 -9.29
CA PHE A 95 -2.28 -33.11 -9.61
C PHE A 95 -1.38 -34.14 -8.92
N THR A 96 -1.97 -35.21 -8.39
CA THR A 96 -1.26 -36.36 -7.82
C THR A 96 -1.79 -37.67 -8.44
N LEU A 97 -0.99 -38.74 -8.36
CA LEU A 97 -1.35 -40.07 -8.85
C LEU A 97 -1.62 -41.01 -7.65
N ASP A 98 -2.88 -41.11 -7.19
CA ASP A 98 -3.23 -41.90 -6.00
C ASP A 98 -2.93 -43.40 -6.20
N ASN A 99 -3.14 -43.87 -7.42
CA ASN A 99 -2.86 -45.23 -7.90
C ASN A 99 -2.78 -45.20 -9.44
N PRO A 100 -2.32 -46.27 -10.11
CA PRO A 100 -2.11 -46.23 -11.56
C PRO A 100 -3.33 -45.84 -12.41
N THR A 101 -4.55 -45.99 -11.88
CA THR A 101 -5.84 -45.70 -12.53
C THR A 101 -6.55 -44.44 -12.01
N SER A 102 -5.96 -43.71 -11.07
CA SER A 102 -6.60 -42.57 -10.38
C SER A 102 -5.67 -41.37 -10.27
N VAL A 103 -6.22 -40.20 -10.59
CA VAL A 103 -5.59 -38.90 -10.38
C VAL A 103 -6.46 -38.08 -9.47
N THR A 104 -5.88 -37.43 -8.48
CA THR A 104 -6.55 -36.39 -7.70
C THR A 104 -5.98 -35.04 -8.08
N PHE A 105 -6.86 -34.06 -8.28
CA PHE A 105 -6.51 -32.64 -8.26
C PHE A 105 -6.78 -32.11 -6.86
N GLN A 106 -5.75 -31.62 -6.18
CA GLN A 106 -5.88 -30.89 -4.92
C GLN A 106 -5.85 -29.38 -5.23
N PRO A 107 -6.97 -28.65 -5.04
CA PRO A 107 -6.96 -27.19 -5.15
C PRO A 107 -5.96 -26.58 -4.16
N THR A 108 -5.31 -25.48 -4.55
CA THR A 108 -4.49 -24.69 -3.61
C THR A 108 -5.35 -24.27 -2.43
N CYS A 109 -4.94 -24.63 -1.22
CA CYS A 109 -5.56 -24.13 0.00
C CYS A 109 -4.95 -22.77 0.37
N PRO A 110 -5.77 -21.81 0.82
CA PRO A 110 -5.31 -20.46 1.08
C PRO A 110 -4.29 -20.41 2.22
N THR A 111 -3.26 -19.60 2.02
CA THR A 111 -2.33 -19.12 3.06
C THR A 111 -2.60 -17.67 3.45
N LEU A 112 -3.40 -16.93 2.66
CA LEU A 112 -3.83 -15.56 2.96
C LEU A 112 -5.17 -15.54 3.72
N ASP A 113 -5.40 -14.48 4.49
CA ASP A 113 -6.59 -14.26 5.31
C ASP A 113 -7.83 -13.93 4.46
N ASP A 114 -7.66 -13.17 3.37
CA ASP A 114 -8.71 -12.84 2.39
C ASP A 114 -9.12 -14.00 1.47
N LEU A 115 -8.39 -15.12 1.53
CA LEU A 115 -8.55 -16.33 0.71
C LEU A 115 -8.36 -16.11 -0.81
N SER A 116 -7.75 -15.00 -1.24
CA SER A 116 -7.56 -14.66 -2.67
C SER A 116 -6.64 -15.61 -3.42
N ASP A 117 -5.75 -16.31 -2.72
CA ASP A 117 -4.85 -17.33 -3.27
C ASP A 117 -5.48 -18.74 -3.38
N ALA A 118 -6.69 -18.93 -2.84
CA ALA A 118 -7.41 -20.20 -2.89
C ALA A 118 -7.76 -20.63 -4.33
N GLY A 119 -7.50 -21.90 -4.64
CA GLY A 119 -7.75 -22.49 -5.97
C GLY A 119 -9.22 -22.48 -6.38
N PHE A 120 -10.15 -22.55 -5.42
CA PHE A 120 -11.55 -22.25 -5.63
C PHE A 120 -11.98 -21.09 -4.73
N GLN A 121 -12.60 -20.08 -5.32
CA GLN A 121 -13.02 -18.86 -4.62
C GLN A 121 -14.38 -19.09 -3.94
N PRO A 122 -14.57 -18.62 -2.68
CA PRO A 122 -15.81 -18.79 -1.94
C PRO A 122 -16.94 -17.89 -2.47
N GLY A 123 -18.12 -17.90 -1.84
CA GLY A 123 -19.21 -16.98 -2.19
C GLY A 123 -20.09 -17.40 -3.38
N GLY A 124 -20.06 -18.67 -3.80
CA GLY A 124 -20.97 -19.19 -4.84
C GLY A 124 -20.44 -19.14 -6.28
N VAL A 125 -19.13 -18.98 -6.45
CA VAL A 125 -18.46 -18.93 -7.78
C VAL A 125 -18.68 -20.24 -8.54
N SER A 126 -18.97 -20.12 -9.84
CA SER A 126 -19.26 -21.23 -10.75
C SER A 126 -18.02 -21.67 -11.51
N TYR A 127 -17.80 -23.00 -11.57
CA TYR A 127 -16.61 -23.62 -12.16
C TYR A 127 -16.97 -24.69 -13.18
N LEU A 128 -16.10 -24.86 -14.17
CA LEU A 128 -16.19 -25.79 -15.28
C LEU A 128 -14.98 -26.73 -15.29
N ILE A 129 -15.21 -28.03 -15.23
CA ILE A 129 -14.22 -29.08 -15.47
C ILE A 129 -14.37 -29.57 -16.90
N ARG A 130 -13.28 -29.62 -17.67
CA ARG A 130 -13.22 -30.15 -19.03
C ARG A 130 -11.99 -31.06 -19.20
N VAL A 131 -12.22 -32.37 -19.31
CA VAL A 131 -11.17 -33.33 -19.69
C VAL A 131 -11.25 -33.60 -21.18
N LEU A 132 -10.14 -33.40 -21.89
CA LEU A 132 -10.08 -33.47 -23.35
C LEU A 132 -9.78 -34.90 -23.84
N GLY A 133 -10.69 -35.45 -24.63
CA GLY A 133 -10.52 -36.69 -25.39
C GLY A 133 -10.27 -36.44 -26.88
N GLN A 134 -9.99 -37.50 -27.65
CA GLN A 134 -9.74 -37.44 -29.09
C GLN A 134 -10.96 -36.92 -29.88
N ASP A 135 -12.18 -37.16 -29.39
CA ASP A 135 -13.44 -36.64 -29.92
C ASP A 135 -13.49 -35.09 -30.01
N SER A 136 -12.73 -34.38 -29.17
CA SER A 136 -12.64 -32.91 -29.19
C SER A 136 -11.72 -32.36 -30.29
N GLY A 137 -10.95 -33.21 -30.97
CA GLY A 137 -9.91 -32.81 -31.92
C GLY A 137 -8.67 -32.18 -31.27
N ALA A 138 -8.56 -32.17 -29.94
CA ALA A 138 -7.41 -31.61 -29.23
C ALA A 138 -6.11 -32.38 -29.49
N ALA A 139 -5.03 -31.65 -29.75
CA ALA A 139 -3.69 -32.23 -29.93
C ALA A 139 -3.05 -32.74 -28.62
N LEU A 140 -3.57 -32.28 -27.48
CA LEU A 140 -3.18 -32.69 -26.13
C LEU A 140 -4.37 -33.34 -25.42
N THR A 141 -4.10 -34.48 -24.77
CA THR A 141 -5.09 -35.31 -24.08
C THR A 141 -4.34 -36.25 -23.11
N VAL A 142 -5.01 -36.68 -22.04
CA VAL A 142 -4.46 -37.68 -21.13
C VAL A 142 -4.22 -38.98 -21.90
N LYS A 143 -3.12 -39.69 -21.59
CA LYS A 143 -2.79 -40.98 -22.20
C LYS A 143 -2.67 -42.08 -21.14
N SER A 144 -3.03 -43.29 -21.53
CA SER A 144 -2.68 -44.51 -20.80
C SER A 144 -1.16 -44.72 -20.77
N SER A 145 -0.68 -45.55 -19.85
CA SER A 145 0.74 -45.99 -19.80
C SER A 145 1.16 -46.74 -21.07
N SER A 146 0.20 -47.33 -21.80
CA SER A 146 0.40 -47.94 -23.12
C SER A 146 0.46 -46.93 -24.28
N GLY A 147 0.34 -45.62 -24.02
CA GLY A 147 0.35 -44.55 -25.02
C GLY A 147 -1.00 -44.27 -25.69
N SER A 148 -2.00 -45.13 -25.53
CA SER A 148 -3.38 -44.93 -26.02
C SER A 148 -4.00 -43.67 -25.40
N ALA A 149 -4.55 -42.78 -26.22
CA ALA A 149 -5.17 -41.52 -25.82
C ALA A 149 -6.62 -41.68 -25.32
N LEU A 150 -7.10 -40.73 -24.52
CA LEU A 150 -8.48 -40.75 -23.99
C LEU A 150 -9.48 -40.59 -25.14
N VAL A 151 -10.43 -41.53 -25.29
CA VAL A 151 -11.31 -41.55 -26.47
C VAL A 151 -12.37 -40.45 -26.42
N ASN A 152 -13.08 -40.35 -25.30
CA ASN A 152 -14.21 -39.43 -25.11
C ASN A 152 -13.85 -38.33 -24.11
N SER A 153 -14.22 -37.09 -24.42
CA SER A 153 -14.15 -35.95 -23.52
C SER A 153 -15.16 -36.07 -22.37
N GLN A 154 -14.90 -35.35 -21.28
CA GLN A 154 -15.86 -35.19 -20.18
C GLN A 154 -15.97 -33.71 -19.80
N THR A 155 -17.16 -33.31 -19.35
CA THR A 155 -17.42 -31.96 -18.86
C THR A 155 -18.34 -32.03 -17.64
N ARG A 156 -18.09 -31.20 -16.61
CA ARG A 156 -18.93 -31.03 -15.42
C ARG A 156 -18.93 -29.57 -15.01
N THR A 157 -20.03 -29.09 -14.45
CA THR A 157 -20.14 -27.80 -13.76
C THR A 157 -20.35 -28.03 -12.27
N PHE A 158 -19.88 -27.10 -11.45
CA PHE A 158 -20.14 -27.05 -10.01
C PHE A 158 -20.08 -25.60 -9.51
N VAL A 159 -20.54 -25.36 -8.27
CA VAL A 159 -20.45 -24.07 -7.60
C VAL A 159 -19.79 -24.21 -6.23
N THR A 160 -19.10 -23.18 -5.76
CA THR A 160 -18.62 -23.15 -4.36
C THR A 160 -19.76 -22.82 -3.40
N PRO A 161 -19.61 -22.99 -2.07
CA PRO A 161 -20.65 -22.60 -1.12
C PRO A 161 -20.82 -21.07 -1.13
N ASN A 162 -22.06 -20.58 -1.16
CA ASN A 162 -22.37 -19.17 -0.97
C ASN A 162 -22.31 -18.81 0.53
N SER A 163 -21.09 -18.72 1.03
CA SER A 163 -20.73 -18.37 2.42
C SER A 163 -19.26 -17.98 2.48
N LEU A 164 -18.86 -17.33 3.58
CA LEU A 164 -17.46 -17.08 3.95
C LEU A 164 -17.10 -17.76 5.29
N VAL A 165 -18.01 -18.53 5.90
CA VAL A 165 -17.77 -19.20 7.19
C VAL A 165 -16.86 -20.43 6.99
N PRO A 166 -15.71 -20.56 7.67
CA PRO A 166 -14.75 -21.66 7.46
C PRO A 166 -15.36 -23.06 7.44
N ALA A 167 -16.12 -23.43 8.49
CA ALA A 167 -16.83 -24.72 8.57
C ALA A 167 -17.84 -24.99 7.43
N GLN A 168 -18.27 -23.96 6.68
CA GLN A 168 -19.15 -24.08 5.52
C GLN A 168 -18.39 -24.14 4.19
N ILE A 169 -17.24 -23.46 4.07
CA ILE A 169 -16.43 -23.41 2.84
C ILE A 169 -15.37 -24.51 2.76
N PHE A 170 -14.81 -24.96 3.88
CA PHE A 170 -13.74 -25.98 3.95
C PHE A 170 -14.23 -27.36 4.39
N VAL A 171 -13.62 -28.42 3.84
CA VAL A 171 -13.69 -29.80 4.32
C VAL A 171 -12.65 -29.99 5.42
N ASP A 172 -13.09 -30.47 6.59
CA ASP A 172 -12.22 -31.13 7.56
C ASP A 172 -11.73 -32.47 6.97
N GLY A 173 -10.41 -32.68 7.02
CA GLY A 173 -9.76 -33.93 6.60
C GLY A 173 -9.26 -34.81 7.76
N VAL A 174 -9.20 -34.30 9.00
CA VAL A 174 -8.52 -34.92 10.14
C VAL A 174 -9.23 -34.55 11.45
N ILE A 175 -10.30 -35.28 11.77
CA ILE A 175 -11.12 -35.10 12.98
C ILE A 175 -10.26 -34.94 14.25
N GLY A 176 -10.47 -33.83 14.98
CA GLY A 176 -9.75 -33.46 16.18
C GLY A 176 -8.92 -32.17 16.00
N PRO A 177 -8.40 -31.57 17.07
CA PRO A 177 -7.70 -30.28 17.01
C PRO A 177 -6.31 -30.37 16.38
N PRO A 178 -5.73 -29.24 15.93
CA PRO A 178 -4.42 -29.19 15.28
C PRO A 178 -3.30 -29.63 16.23
N SER A 179 -2.44 -30.53 15.78
CA SER A 179 -1.38 -31.16 16.56
C SER A 179 -0.04 -31.13 15.81
N PRO A 180 1.10 -30.87 16.48
CA PRO A 180 2.40 -30.85 15.83
C PRO A 180 2.85 -32.28 15.47
N VAL A 181 3.32 -32.46 14.24
CA VAL A 181 4.01 -33.65 13.76
C VAL A 181 5.44 -33.62 14.30
N VAL A 182 5.90 -34.71 14.92
CA VAL A 182 7.29 -34.89 15.32
C VAL A 182 7.83 -36.20 14.78
N GLN A 183 9.13 -36.25 14.47
CA GLN A 183 9.79 -37.52 14.17
C GLN A 183 9.82 -38.41 15.44
N THR A 184 9.77 -39.72 15.27
CA THR A 184 10.26 -40.65 16.32
C THR A 184 11.79 -40.78 16.26
N THR A 185 12.43 -41.22 17.34
CA THR A 185 13.87 -41.57 17.36
C THR A 185 14.29 -42.64 16.34
N THR A 186 13.34 -43.38 15.77
CA THR A 186 13.56 -44.42 14.74
C THR A 186 13.15 -44.00 13.32
N SER A 187 12.84 -42.72 13.10
CA SER A 187 12.38 -42.22 11.78
C SER A 187 13.52 -42.15 10.77
N LEU A 188 13.16 -42.24 9.48
CA LEU A 188 14.08 -41.89 8.39
C LEU A 188 14.36 -40.37 8.43
N PRO A 189 15.56 -39.90 8.01
CA PRO A 189 15.88 -38.48 7.96
C PRO A 189 14.93 -37.64 7.09
N THR A 190 14.32 -38.27 6.08
CA THR A 190 13.34 -37.67 5.16
C THR A 190 11.89 -37.77 5.64
N ALA A 191 11.64 -38.18 6.88
CA ALA A 191 10.29 -38.19 7.45
C ALA A 191 9.87 -36.77 7.86
N PRO A 192 8.61 -36.37 7.62
CA PRO A 192 8.12 -35.07 8.06
C PRO A 192 8.10 -34.92 9.58
N GLY A 193 8.10 -33.67 10.04
CA GLY A 193 7.97 -33.29 11.45
C GLY A 193 8.67 -31.96 11.74
N THR A 194 8.28 -31.32 12.84
CA THR A 194 8.79 -30.00 13.26
C THR A 194 10.31 -29.99 13.44
N TYR A 195 10.96 -28.92 12.96
CA TYR A 195 12.40 -28.71 13.06
C TYR A 195 12.76 -27.26 13.40
N LEU A 196 14.01 -27.04 13.82
CA LEU A 196 14.69 -25.75 13.74
C LEU A 196 15.54 -25.70 12.47
N GLU A 197 15.42 -24.61 11.72
CA GLU A 197 16.30 -24.21 10.62
C GLU A 197 17.35 -23.25 11.18
N LEU A 198 18.62 -23.46 10.81
CA LEU A 198 19.76 -22.74 11.39
C LEU A 198 20.61 -22.06 10.30
N GLY A 199 20.85 -20.76 10.47
CA GLY A 199 21.69 -19.95 9.61
C GLY A 199 21.04 -19.43 8.32
N ASP A 200 19.70 -19.38 8.27
CA ASP A 200 18.89 -19.22 7.06
C ASP A 200 19.20 -20.28 5.95
N ASP A 201 19.79 -21.43 6.32
CA ASP A 201 20.13 -22.53 5.43
C ASP A 201 19.03 -23.63 5.44
N PRO A 202 18.27 -23.80 4.34
CA PRO A 202 17.18 -24.76 4.28
C PRO A 202 17.64 -26.23 4.20
N ASP A 203 18.93 -26.54 4.09
CA ASP A 203 19.46 -27.90 4.26
C ASP A 203 19.90 -28.17 5.72
N ASN A 204 20.09 -27.13 6.55
CA ASN A 204 20.56 -27.22 7.93
C ASN A 204 19.42 -27.34 8.96
N ARG A 205 18.76 -28.51 8.99
CA ARG A 205 17.56 -28.78 9.79
C ARG A 205 17.80 -29.68 11.00
N VAL A 206 17.41 -29.23 12.19
CA VAL A 206 17.46 -30.01 13.44
C VAL A 206 16.04 -30.37 13.89
N TYR A 207 15.62 -31.61 13.61
CA TYR A 207 14.28 -32.13 13.91
C TYR A 207 14.09 -32.46 15.39
N PHE A 208 12.96 -32.05 15.97
CA PHE A 208 12.52 -32.51 17.29
C PHE A 208 12.03 -33.96 17.24
N LYS A 209 12.37 -34.77 18.24
CA LYS A 209 12.11 -36.22 18.22
C LYS A 209 11.40 -36.71 19.48
N PHE A 210 10.39 -37.55 19.31
CA PHE A 210 9.76 -38.30 20.39
C PHE A 210 10.45 -39.67 20.55
N ASN A 211 10.78 -40.02 21.79
CA ASN A 211 11.32 -41.32 22.18
C ASN A 211 10.18 -42.19 22.74
N PRO A 212 9.64 -43.16 21.97
CA PRO A 212 8.51 -43.96 22.42
C PRO A 212 8.86 -44.95 23.54
N GLN A 213 10.15 -45.24 23.78
CA GLN A 213 10.60 -46.09 24.88
C GLN A 213 10.63 -45.33 26.22
N THR A 214 10.96 -44.04 26.22
CA THR A 214 10.97 -43.20 27.45
C THR A 214 9.75 -42.30 27.59
N GLN A 215 8.86 -42.27 26.59
CA GLN A 215 7.68 -41.41 26.49
C GLN A 215 8.01 -39.91 26.67
N ALA A 216 9.16 -39.48 26.12
CA ALA A 216 9.67 -38.11 26.25
C ALA A 216 10.13 -37.56 24.90
N PHE A 217 10.04 -36.24 24.73
CA PHE A 217 10.63 -35.51 23.61
C PHE A 217 12.12 -35.24 23.88
N THR A 218 12.92 -35.14 22.81
CA THR A 218 14.34 -34.75 22.89
C THR A 218 14.46 -33.23 22.97
N THR A 219 15.05 -32.73 24.05
CA THR A 219 15.55 -31.35 24.10
C THR A 219 16.75 -31.23 23.14
N LEU A 220 16.71 -30.29 22.21
CA LEU A 220 17.90 -29.94 21.40
C LEU A 220 18.86 -29.09 22.23
N THR A 221 20.15 -29.09 21.92
CA THR A 221 21.17 -28.28 22.63
C THR A 221 22.00 -27.48 21.63
N ASP A 222 22.78 -26.53 22.16
CA ASP A 222 23.80 -25.79 21.41
C ASP A 222 23.22 -25.01 20.21
N ILE A 223 21.99 -24.50 20.36
CA ILE A 223 21.31 -23.67 19.35
C ILE A 223 21.89 -22.24 19.37
N PRO A 224 22.24 -21.67 18.20
CA PRO A 224 22.76 -20.30 18.10
C PRO A 224 21.83 -19.19 18.62
N LEU A 225 22.41 -18.02 18.91
CA LEU A 225 21.72 -16.93 19.60
C LEU A 225 20.89 -15.98 18.71
N ASN A 226 20.69 -16.24 17.41
CA ASN A 226 19.88 -15.41 16.50
C ASN A 226 20.32 -13.93 16.48
N LEU A 227 21.60 -13.69 16.17
CA LEU A 227 22.19 -12.35 16.09
C LEU A 227 21.70 -11.61 14.83
N TYR A 228 21.54 -10.30 14.92
CA TYR A 228 21.21 -9.42 13.80
C TYR A 228 22.37 -9.30 12.80
N SER A 229 23.60 -9.15 13.31
CA SER A 229 24.81 -8.90 12.50
C SER A 229 25.41 -10.14 11.83
N ASP A 230 24.99 -11.36 12.21
CA ASP A 230 25.48 -12.61 11.63
C ASP A 230 24.32 -13.57 11.28
N SER A 231 23.98 -13.63 9.99
CA SER A 231 22.92 -14.48 9.49
C SER A 231 23.16 -15.97 9.69
N SER A 232 24.42 -16.42 9.85
CA SER A 232 24.73 -17.83 10.13
C SER A 232 24.28 -18.29 11.53
N THR A 233 23.99 -17.34 12.43
CA THR A 233 23.46 -17.62 13.78
C THR A 233 21.92 -17.58 13.86
N ARG A 234 21.22 -17.31 12.75
CA ARG A 234 19.76 -17.18 12.75
C ARG A 234 19.06 -18.50 13.03
N VAL A 235 17.89 -18.41 13.64
CA VAL A 235 17.07 -19.57 14.02
C VAL A 235 15.64 -19.32 13.57
N ALA A 236 15.01 -20.29 12.91
CA ALA A 236 13.57 -20.29 12.65
C ALA A 236 12.98 -21.66 12.96
N ALA A 237 11.82 -21.71 13.64
CA ALA A 237 11.11 -22.96 13.88
C ALA A 237 10.08 -23.20 12.78
N TYR A 238 10.08 -24.40 12.20
CA TYR A 238 9.08 -24.83 11.23
C TYR A 238 8.15 -25.84 11.89
N LEU A 239 6.94 -25.40 12.23
CA LEU A 239 5.86 -26.21 12.77
C LEU A 239 5.19 -26.97 11.63
N GLU A 240 5.41 -28.28 11.59
CA GLU A 240 4.60 -29.18 10.77
C GLU A 240 3.34 -29.55 11.56
N ILE A 241 2.17 -29.11 11.11
CA ILE A 241 0.87 -29.43 11.72
C ILE A 241 0.23 -30.60 10.96
N ASN A 242 -0.39 -31.53 11.71
CA ASN A 242 -0.96 -32.78 11.18
C ASN A 242 -2.23 -32.62 10.33
N GLN A 243 -2.66 -31.38 10.07
CA GLN A 243 -3.84 -31.04 9.28
C GLN A 243 -3.81 -29.56 8.81
N PRO A 244 -4.67 -29.16 7.86
CA PRO A 244 -4.81 -27.78 7.42
C PRO A 244 -5.31 -26.85 8.55
N VAL A 245 -4.95 -25.57 8.48
CA VAL A 245 -5.28 -24.56 9.51
C VAL A 245 -6.04 -23.38 8.92
N ASN A 246 -6.78 -22.63 9.75
CA ASN A 246 -7.44 -21.39 9.32
C ASN A 246 -6.36 -20.30 9.06
N PRO A 247 -6.25 -19.74 7.83
CA PRO A 247 -5.22 -18.76 7.48
C PRO A 247 -5.47 -17.34 8.03
N ASP A 248 -6.65 -17.10 8.60
CA ASP A 248 -7.03 -15.86 9.29
C ASP A 248 -5.90 -15.32 10.20
N ALA A 249 -5.59 -14.02 10.08
CA ALA A 249 -4.55 -13.34 10.86
C ALA A 249 -4.82 -13.37 12.38
N ASP A 250 -6.10 -13.46 12.80
CA ASP A 250 -6.44 -13.67 14.22
C ASP A 250 -6.04 -15.07 14.71
N ASN A 251 -5.78 -16.04 13.81
CA ASN A 251 -5.28 -17.39 14.10
C ASN A 251 -3.76 -17.54 13.88
N ILE A 252 -3.21 -16.99 12.80
CA ILE A 252 -1.79 -17.08 12.42
C ILE A 252 -0.99 -15.94 13.08
N ASN A 253 -0.80 -15.99 14.39
CA ASN A 253 -0.09 -14.94 15.13
C ASN A 253 0.64 -15.43 16.40
N ALA A 254 1.47 -14.53 16.95
CA ALA A 254 2.31 -14.75 18.13
C ALA A 254 1.55 -14.86 19.47
N GLU A 255 0.23 -14.62 19.52
CA GLU A 255 -0.55 -14.99 20.70
C GLU A 255 -0.83 -16.50 20.71
N ARG A 256 -1.20 -17.06 19.54
CA ARG A 256 -1.60 -18.47 19.40
C ARG A 256 -0.46 -19.44 19.14
N LEU A 257 0.58 -19.02 18.43
CA LEU A 257 1.76 -19.82 18.07
C LEU A 257 3.01 -19.06 18.47
N ARG A 258 3.75 -19.51 19.49
CA ARG A 258 4.87 -18.71 20.03
C ARG A 258 6.04 -19.52 20.55
N MET A 259 7.16 -18.83 20.65
CA MET A 259 8.33 -19.28 21.40
C MET A 259 8.28 -18.72 22.83
N GLU A 260 8.65 -19.53 23.81
CA GLU A 260 8.79 -19.12 25.21
C GLU A 260 10.16 -19.52 25.76
N THR A 261 10.66 -18.75 26.72
CA THR A 261 11.95 -18.96 27.41
C THR A 261 11.73 -19.17 28.91
N PHE A 262 12.56 -20.01 29.54
CA PHE A 262 12.43 -20.41 30.94
C PHE A 262 13.26 -19.51 31.88
N GLU A 263 12.58 -18.77 32.74
CA GLU A 263 13.21 -17.91 33.75
C GLU A 263 13.57 -18.73 35.00
N THR A 264 14.84 -19.10 35.13
CA THR A 264 15.34 -19.96 36.24
C THR A 264 15.18 -19.36 37.64
N THR A 265 15.09 -18.03 37.75
CA THR A 265 14.93 -17.28 39.00
C THR A 265 13.51 -17.30 39.55
N THR A 266 12.49 -17.35 38.68
CA THR A 266 11.07 -17.36 39.08
C THR A 266 10.38 -18.71 38.86
N GLY A 267 10.97 -19.57 38.03
CA GLY A 267 10.40 -20.86 37.60
C GLY A 267 9.30 -20.73 36.54
N ASN A 268 9.12 -19.54 35.95
CA ASN A 268 8.07 -19.28 34.95
C ASN A 268 8.61 -19.34 33.52
N TRP A 269 7.68 -19.49 32.57
CA TRP A 269 7.94 -19.28 31.15
C TRP A 269 7.52 -17.86 30.76
N ARG A 270 8.31 -17.21 29.90
CA ARG A 270 8.01 -15.89 29.34
C ARG A 270 7.99 -15.96 27.80
N PRO A 271 7.06 -15.29 27.10
CA PRO A 271 7.09 -15.18 25.64
C PRO A 271 8.39 -14.56 25.11
N VAL A 272 8.83 -15.02 23.94
CA VAL A 272 9.86 -14.37 23.11
C VAL A 272 9.14 -13.76 21.90
N SER A 273 9.42 -12.48 21.61
CA SER A 273 8.81 -11.78 20.47
C SER A 273 9.16 -12.50 19.17
N THR A 274 8.14 -12.98 18.46
CA THR A 274 8.23 -13.84 17.27
C THR A 274 7.31 -13.31 16.18
N ILE A 275 7.67 -13.54 14.92
CA ILE A 275 6.76 -13.46 13.77
C ILE A 275 6.29 -14.87 13.41
N VAL A 276 5.06 -14.98 12.94
CA VAL A 276 4.38 -16.23 12.59
C VAL A 276 3.87 -16.11 11.16
N GLU A 277 4.14 -17.11 10.33
CA GLU A 277 3.85 -17.08 8.89
C GLU A 277 3.38 -18.47 8.42
N LEU A 278 2.20 -18.53 7.80
CA LEU A 278 1.67 -19.76 7.21
C LEU A 278 2.26 -19.95 5.79
N LEU A 279 3.30 -20.78 5.67
CA LEU A 279 4.01 -20.97 4.40
C LEU A 279 3.28 -21.89 3.42
N ALA A 280 2.54 -22.87 3.93
CA ALA A 280 1.80 -23.82 3.12
C ALA A 280 0.63 -24.43 3.90
N ASN A 281 -0.49 -24.64 3.22
CA ASN A 281 -1.73 -25.19 3.77
C ASN A 281 -2.23 -26.35 2.87
N CYS A 282 -2.86 -27.37 3.46
CA CYS A 282 -3.17 -28.65 2.80
C CYS A 282 -1.95 -29.38 2.19
N THR A 283 -0.82 -29.36 2.89
CA THR A 283 0.36 -30.17 2.54
C THR A 283 0.10 -31.66 2.81
N THR A 284 1.06 -32.54 2.47
CA THR A 284 0.98 -33.98 2.82
C THR A 284 1.04 -34.26 4.32
N THR A 285 1.50 -33.30 5.12
CA THR A 285 1.39 -33.28 6.59
C THR A 285 0.11 -32.62 7.06
N GLY A 286 -0.27 -31.50 6.45
CA GLY A 286 -1.41 -30.67 6.86
C GLY A 286 -1.15 -29.20 6.60
N ALA A 287 -0.30 -28.57 7.41
CA ALA A 287 0.17 -27.20 7.22
C ALA A 287 1.61 -27.01 7.73
N THR A 288 2.34 -26.09 7.11
CA THR A 288 3.70 -25.70 7.51
C THR A 288 3.70 -24.24 7.94
N ILE A 289 4.05 -23.98 9.20
CA ILE A 289 4.02 -22.63 9.79
C ILE A 289 5.42 -22.28 10.31
N ARG A 290 5.95 -21.14 9.88
CA ARG A 290 7.24 -20.58 10.33
C ARG A 290 7.00 -19.74 11.58
N VAL A 291 7.77 -19.97 12.63
CA VAL A 291 7.81 -19.16 13.85
C VAL A 291 9.25 -18.69 14.05
N GLN A 292 9.51 -17.43 13.71
CA GLN A 292 10.86 -16.85 13.74
C GLN A 292 11.00 -15.84 14.89
N PRO A 293 11.98 -15.99 15.81
CA PRO A 293 12.32 -14.96 16.79
C PRO A 293 12.77 -13.67 16.11
N LEU A 294 12.17 -12.56 16.50
CA LEU A 294 12.42 -11.23 15.91
C LEU A 294 13.73 -10.58 16.38
N GLY A 295 14.43 -11.21 17.31
CA GLY A 295 15.72 -10.76 17.84
C GLY A 295 16.44 -11.86 18.61
N ILE A 296 17.50 -11.48 19.33
CA ILE A 296 18.43 -12.39 20.01
C ILE A 296 17.72 -13.37 20.94
N LEU A 297 18.20 -14.62 20.99
CA LEU A 297 17.79 -15.62 21.96
C LEU A 297 18.66 -15.54 23.23
N PRO A 298 18.10 -15.70 24.44
CA PRO A 298 18.88 -15.61 25.67
C PRO A 298 19.88 -16.78 25.77
N GLN A 299 21.12 -16.50 26.14
CA GLN A 299 22.19 -17.51 26.20
C GLN A 299 21.99 -18.56 27.30
N SER A 300 22.56 -19.76 27.13
CA SER A 300 22.55 -20.87 28.12
C SER A 300 21.17 -21.23 28.70
N THR A 301 20.09 -20.99 27.96
CA THR A 301 18.72 -20.99 28.49
C THR A 301 17.87 -22.06 27.81
N LEU A 302 16.86 -22.58 28.50
CA LEU A 302 15.87 -23.50 27.94
C LEU A 302 14.70 -22.72 27.31
N LEU A 303 14.39 -23.01 26.05
CA LEU A 303 13.27 -22.49 25.29
C LEU A 303 12.30 -23.61 24.89
N ARG A 304 11.07 -23.23 24.55
CA ARG A 304 10.05 -24.12 23.99
C ARG A 304 9.20 -23.44 22.94
N LEU A 305 8.64 -24.24 22.04
CA LEU A 305 7.54 -23.87 21.16
C LEU A 305 6.20 -24.20 21.82
N VAL A 306 5.21 -23.32 21.64
CA VAL A 306 3.87 -23.42 22.23
C VAL A 306 2.81 -23.19 21.15
N ILE A 307 1.89 -24.15 21.05
CA ILE A 307 0.62 -24.01 20.32
C ILE A 307 -0.47 -23.86 21.38
N THR A 308 -1.21 -22.76 21.40
CA THR A 308 -2.21 -22.54 22.45
C THR A 308 -3.49 -23.34 22.23
N SER A 309 -4.25 -23.45 23.31
CA SER A 309 -5.66 -23.85 23.32
C SER A 309 -6.59 -22.97 22.46
N SER A 310 -6.15 -21.76 22.07
CA SER A 310 -6.89 -20.92 21.12
C SER A 310 -6.63 -21.26 19.65
N PHE A 311 -5.58 -22.01 19.31
CA PHE A 311 -5.21 -22.27 17.92
C PHE A 311 -6.22 -23.18 17.20
N GLU A 312 -6.59 -22.81 15.97
CA GLU A 312 -7.67 -23.42 15.18
C GLU A 312 -7.15 -24.15 13.93
N ASP A 313 -7.77 -25.30 13.63
CA ASP A 313 -7.71 -25.93 12.31
C ASP A 313 -8.48 -25.11 11.26
N ILE A 314 -8.64 -25.64 10.04
CA ILE A 314 -9.33 -24.97 8.94
C ILE A 314 -10.87 -24.89 9.07
N VAL A 315 -11.48 -25.47 10.12
CA VAL A 315 -12.94 -25.43 10.36
C VAL A 315 -13.35 -24.85 11.73
N GLY A 316 -12.41 -24.67 12.66
CA GLY A 316 -12.61 -24.10 13.99
C GLY A 316 -12.45 -25.08 15.17
N GLU A 317 -11.90 -26.29 14.99
CA GLU A 317 -11.57 -27.18 16.12
C GLU A 317 -10.30 -26.72 16.86
N ARG A 318 -10.31 -26.86 18.20
CA ARG A 318 -9.33 -26.24 19.11
C ARG A 318 -8.85 -27.19 20.21
N ASN A 319 -7.60 -27.02 20.63
CA ASN A 319 -7.03 -27.78 21.74
C ASN A 319 -7.63 -27.38 23.10
N LEU A 320 -7.87 -28.35 23.99
CA LEU A 320 -8.38 -28.06 25.34
C LEU A 320 -7.33 -27.46 26.29
N LEU A 321 -6.04 -27.59 25.95
CA LEU A 321 -4.88 -27.13 26.72
C LEU A 321 -3.74 -26.78 25.75
N ASP A 322 -2.85 -25.89 26.17
CA ASP A 322 -1.67 -25.50 25.39
C ASP A 322 -0.70 -26.67 25.19
N VAL A 323 -0.35 -26.95 23.92
CA VAL A 323 0.58 -28.00 23.52
C VAL A 323 2.00 -27.42 23.50
N ASN A 324 2.82 -27.78 24.51
CA ASN A 324 4.08 -27.07 24.83
C ASN A 324 5.26 -27.98 25.22
N GLN A 325 5.16 -29.29 24.98
CA GLN A 325 6.20 -30.28 25.30
C GLN A 325 7.02 -30.74 24.08
N PHE A 326 6.55 -30.46 22.86
CA PHE A 326 7.05 -31.10 21.64
C PHE A 326 8.35 -30.51 21.08
N GLY A 327 8.53 -29.19 21.22
CA GLY A 327 9.64 -28.43 20.62
C GLY A 327 10.48 -27.72 21.67
N GLN A 328 11.21 -28.45 22.52
CA GLN A 328 12.10 -27.88 23.53
C GLN A 328 13.56 -27.87 23.07
N PHE A 329 14.28 -26.79 23.34
CA PHE A 329 15.68 -26.63 22.95
C PHE A 329 16.43 -25.69 23.89
N SER A 330 17.76 -25.81 23.94
CA SER A 330 18.64 -24.92 24.70
C SER A 330 19.63 -24.20 23.81
N THR A 331 19.82 -22.92 24.10
CA THR A 331 20.83 -22.07 23.45
C THR A 331 22.25 -22.39 23.89
N GLU A 332 23.21 -22.05 23.04
CA GLU A 332 24.64 -22.12 23.33
C GLU A 332 25.08 -21.18 24.48
N ALA A 333 26.30 -21.40 24.97
CA ALA A 333 26.91 -20.64 26.06
C ALA A 333 28.06 -19.78 25.54
N VAL A 334 28.01 -18.46 25.78
CA VAL A 334 29.05 -17.53 25.36
C VAL A 334 30.30 -17.70 26.22
N SER A 335 31.48 -17.83 25.59
CA SER A 335 32.75 -17.90 26.32
C SER A 335 33.93 -17.31 25.55
N PHE A 336 34.46 -16.20 26.05
CA PHE A 336 35.70 -15.56 25.62
C PHE A 336 36.72 -15.59 26.78
N PRO A 337 37.49 -16.67 26.98
CA PRO A 337 38.34 -16.84 28.17
C PRO A 337 39.46 -15.81 28.37
N THR A 338 39.75 -14.99 27.35
CA THR A 338 40.73 -13.89 27.38
C THR A 338 40.12 -12.50 27.65
N LEU A 339 38.78 -12.40 27.68
CA LEU A 339 38.04 -11.17 27.90
C LEU A 339 37.24 -11.23 29.21
N VAL A 340 36.94 -10.06 29.78
CA VAL A 340 36.29 -9.91 31.10
C VAL A 340 35.05 -9.01 30.99
N PRO A 341 33.88 -9.49 31.46
CA PRO A 341 33.56 -10.89 31.75
C PRO A 341 33.69 -11.76 30.49
N ALA A 342 33.89 -13.06 30.68
CA ALA A 342 34.04 -14.02 29.58
C ALA A 342 32.69 -14.37 28.91
N THR A 343 31.57 -14.10 29.58
CA THR A 343 30.21 -14.49 29.19
C THR A 343 29.48 -13.44 28.34
N ASP A 344 30.02 -12.22 28.22
CA ASP A 344 29.36 -11.16 27.46
C ASP A 344 29.57 -11.35 25.95
N LEU A 345 28.57 -10.98 25.15
CA LEU A 345 28.62 -10.91 23.69
C LEU A 345 28.35 -9.47 23.24
N ALA A 346 28.35 -9.25 21.92
CA ALA A 346 27.94 -7.99 21.31
C ALA A 346 27.24 -8.24 19.98
N ASP A 347 26.30 -7.36 19.63
CA ASP A 347 25.57 -7.36 18.37
C ASP A 347 25.22 -5.92 17.98
N GLU A 348 24.60 -5.69 16.83
CA GLU A 348 24.10 -4.37 16.45
C GLU A 348 22.74 -4.42 15.74
N ILE A 349 21.85 -3.51 16.13
CA ILE A 349 20.74 -3.11 15.26
C ILE A 349 21.37 -2.36 14.09
N PHE A 350 21.24 -2.86 12.87
CA PHE A 350 21.78 -2.23 11.65
C PHE A 350 20.66 -2.03 10.62
N GLU A 351 20.51 -0.79 10.15
CA GLU A 351 19.56 -0.40 9.10
C GLU A 351 20.33 0.19 7.92
N SER A 352 20.16 -0.38 6.73
CA SER A 352 20.72 0.12 5.46
C SER A 352 19.73 0.93 4.61
N PHE A 353 18.44 0.96 4.96
CA PHE A 353 17.38 1.60 4.19
C PHE A 353 17.19 1.01 2.77
N ASP A 354 17.58 -0.26 2.57
CA ASP A 354 17.37 -0.99 1.32
C ASP A 354 15.89 -1.30 1.03
N LEU A 355 15.07 -1.43 2.08
CA LEU A 355 13.66 -1.82 2.00
C LEU A 355 12.75 -0.67 2.44
N SER A 356 11.84 -0.24 1.56
CA SER A 356 10.75 0.69 1.89
C SER A 356 9.67 0.04 2.75
N GLY A 357 8.88 0.86 3.45
CA GLY A 357 7.82 0.39 4.36
C GLY A 357 6.70 -0.46 3.75
N GLU A 358 6.60 -0.52 2.42
CA GLU A 358 5.81 -1.51 1.66
C GLU A 358 6.26 -2.96 1.92
N SER A 359 7.53 -3.15 2.31
CA SER A 359 8.07 -4.45 2.71
C SER A 359 7.79 -4.74 4.17
N ALA A 360 7.20 -5.90 4.47
CA ALA A 360 7.00 -6.39 5.83
C ALA A 360 8.31 -6.39 6.65
N ALA A 361 9.42 -6.72 6.00
CA ALA A 361 10.77 -6.78 6.58
C ALA A 361 11.50 -5.42 6.68
N SER A 362 10.95 -4.33 6.13
CA SER A 362 11.49 -2.98 6.38
C SER A 362 11.29 -2.58 7.84
N LEU A 363 12.23 -1.85 8.42
CA LEU A 363 12.04 -1.24 9.74
C LEU A 363 11.29 0.10 9.68
N GLU A 364 10.79 0.60 8.53
CA GLU A 364 10.05 1.86 8.48
C GLU A 364 8.66 1.81 9.16
N ASP A 365 8.35 2.77 10.04
CA ASP A 365 7.02 3.01 10.61
C ASP A 365 6.21 3.98 9.73
N THR A 366 5.61 3.46 8.66
CA THR A 366 4.81 4.26 7.69
C THR A 366 3.57 4.89 8.28
N ALA A 367 3.06 4.34 9.39
CA ALA A 367 1.96 4.87 10.19
C ALA A 367 2.40 6.01 11.15
N ALA A 368 3.68 6.37 11.17
CA ALA A 368 4.18 7.46 12.01
C ALA A 368 3.50 8.80 11.69
N ALA A 369 2.91 9.40 12.72
CA ALA A 369 2.28 10.70 12.65
C ALA A 369 3.31 11.81 12.87
N PHE A 370 3.54 12.59 11.83
CA PHE A 370 4.41 13.77 11.83
C PHE A 370 3.64 14.99 11.31
N ALA A 371 3.97 16.17 11.83
CA ALA A 371 3.57 17.44 11.22
C ALA A 371 4.46 17.78 10.01
N GLU A 372 5.70 17.31 10.04
CA GLU A 372 6.67 17.42 8.95
C GLU A 372 6.46 16.31 7.89
N PRO A 373 6.79 16.58 6.61
CA PRO A 373 6.87 15.57 5.55
C PRO A 373 7.64 14.30 5.95
N GLN A 374 7.18 13.13 5.50
CA GLN A 374 7.87 11.85 5.77
C GLN A 374 9.12 11.72 4.90
N ALA A 375 10.29 11.56 5.53
CA ALA A 375 11.57 11.31 4.87
C ALA A 375 11.56 9.92 4.20
N LYS A 376 12.24 9.79 3.06
CA LYS A 376 12.16 8.59 2.22
C LYS A 376 13.15 7.52 2.68
N TRP A 377 12.64 6.32 2.92
CA TRP A 377 13.36 5.13 3.43
C TRP A 377 13.48 4.10 2.29
N GLU A 378 14.41 4.27 1.35
CA GLU A 378 14.45 3.42 0.16
C GLU A 378 15.81 3.45 -0.57
N ASN A 379 16.06 2.44 -1.40
CA ASN A 379 17.21 2.36 -2.31
C ASN A 379 18.59 2.46 -1.61
N GLY A 380 18.69 1.93 -0.39
CA GLY A 380 19.91 1.92 0.41
C GLY A 380 20.22 3.27 1.08
N LYS A 381 19.21 4.14 1.23
CA LYS A 381 19.33 5.45 1.90
C LYS A 381 18.07 5.90 2.65
N LEU A 382 18.29 6.63 3.74
CA LEU A 382 17.30 7.54 4.30
C LEU A 382 17.56 8.95 3.78
N SER A 383 16.58 9.60 3.15
CA SER A 383 16.77 10.90 2.48
C SER A 383 15.66 11.92 2.78
N PRO A 384 15.93 13.24 2.71
CA PRO A 384 14.94 14.27 3.02
C PRO A 384 13.76 14.28 2.03
N ALA A 385 12.56 14.54 2.54
CA ALA A 385 11.37 14.67 1.70
C ALA A 385 11.43 15.96 0.86
N PHE A 386 11.68 15.81 -0.45
CA PHE A 386 11.77 16.94 -1.37
C PHE A 386 11.23 16.59 -2.77
N ASP A 387 9.95 16.22 -2.84
CA ASP A 387 9.26 15.99 -4.12
C ASP A 387 8.81 17.31 -4.78
N PHE A 388 9.82 18.13 -5.06
CA PHE A 388 9.72 19.35 -5.85
C PHE A 388 10.69 19.27 -7.03
N THR A 389 10.14 19.07 -8.23
CA THR A 389 10.90 18.95 -9.49
C THR A 389 11.09 20.28 -10.23
N GLY A 390 10.53 21.37 -9.70
CA GLY A 390 10.57 22.69 -10.33
C GLY A 390 12.00 23.22 -10.46
N ASN A 391 12.39 23.62 -11.67
CA ASN A 391 13.76 24.05 -11.96
C ASN A 391 13.92 25.57 -12.15
N GLY A 392 12.83 26.35 -12.09
CA GLY A 392 12.84 27.80 -12.32
C GLY A 392 12.75 28.20 -13.79
N GLY A 393 12.49 27.25 -14.68
CA GLY A 393 12.41 27.45 -16.12
C GLY A 393 13.78 27.64 -16.77
N PHE A 394 13.85 28.44 -17.83
CA PHE A 394 15.09 28.66 -18.58
C PHE A 394 16.17 29.34 -17.69
N ASP A 395 17.33 28.71 -17.58
CA ASP A 395 18.42 29.05 -16.65
C ASP A 395 18.02 29.17 -15.16
N GLY A 396 16.86 28.61 -14.77
CA GLY A 396 16.31 28.79 -13.42
C GLY A 396 15.87 30.23 -13.08
N ALA A 397 15.72 31.09 -14.09
CA ALA A 397 15.47 32.52 -13.94
C ALA A 397 14.28 33.03 -14.78
N PHE A 398 13.33 32.16 -15.12
CA PHE A 398 12.11 32.53 -15.85
C PHE A 398 11.03 33.01 -14.89
N ASP A 399 10.71 34.31 -14.93
CA ASP A 399 9.62 34.89 -14.16
C ASP A 399 8.41 35.22 -15.06
N LEU A 400 7.22 34.75 -14.66
CA LEU A 400 5.98 34.97 -15.38
C LEU A 400 5.18 36.10 -14.70
N ASN A 401 5.10 37.28 -15.33
CA ASN A 401 4.16 38.34 -14.91
C ASN A 401 3.12 38.58 -16.01
N LEU A 402 1.89 38.11 -15.79
CA LEU A 402 0.75 38.36 -16.67
C LEU A 402 0.06 39.66 -16.24
N SER A 403 0.21 40.70 -17.07
CA SER A 403 -0.32 42.04 -16.80
C SER A 403 -0.91 42.69 -18.06
N GLY A 404 -2.03 43.37 -17.90
CA GLY A 404 -2.71 44.15 -18.94
C GLY A 404 -3.85 44.99 -18.33
N PRO A 405 -4.68 45.66 -19.15
CA PRO A 405 -5.93 46.28 -18.69
C PRO A 405 -6.86 45.27 -18.00
N SER A 406 -7.76 45.76 -17.14
CA SER A 406 -8.80 44.93 -16.55
C SER A 406 -9.67 44.29 -17.64
N GLY A 407 -9.93 42.98 -17.54
CA GLY A 407 -10.57 42.17 -18.58
C GLY A 407 -9.60 41.50 -19.56
N THR A 408 -8.27 41.66 -19.39
CA THR A 408 -7.30 40.92 -20.22
C THR A 408 -7.33 39.43 -19.87
N GLN A 409 -7.54 38.57 -20.87
CA GLN A 409 -7.49 37.12 -20.72
C GLN A 409 -6.26 36.54 -21.43
N PHE A 410 -5.53 35.68 -20.75
CA PHE A 410 -4.46 34.84 -21.30
C PHE A 410 -4.91 33.37 -21.28
N SER A 411 -4.50 32.59 -22.28
CA SER A 411 -4.74 31.15 -22.32
C SER A 411 -3.57 30.34 -21.74
N PHE A 412 -3.89 29.24 -21.07
CA PHE A 412 -2.95 28.17 -20.75
C PHE A 412 -3.50 26.86 -21.32
N ASN A 413 -3.10 26.49 -22.54
CA ASN A 413 -3.36 25.14 -23.07
C ASN A 413 -2.39 24.11 -22.46
N SER A 414 -2.91 23.18 -21.66
CA SER A 414 -2.10 22.14 -20.99
C SER A 414 -1.59 21.05 -21.94
N SER A 415 -2.01 21.03 -23.22
CA SER A 415 -1.35 20.23 -24.26
C SER A 415 0.01 20.83 -24.61
N SER A 416 -0.01 22.10 -25.03
CA SER A 416 1.18 22.91 -25.31
C SER A 416 0.83 24.39 -25.28
N GLN A 417 1.65 25.20 -24.60
CA GLN A 417 1.52 26.65 -24.50
C GLN A 417 2.90 27.32 -24.50
N PHE A 418 3.03 28.50 -25.11
CA PHE A 418 4.23 29.33 -24.99
C PHE A 418 3.96 30.52 -24.07
N PHE A 419 4.91 30.83 -23.18
CA PHE A 419 4.87 32.00 -22.32
C PHE A 419 6.17 32.83 -22.42
N GLN A 420 6.01 34.14 -22.50
CA GLN A 420 7.09 35.12 -22.43
C GLN A 420 7.17 35.73 -21.03
N GLY A 421 8.39 35.91 -20.51
CA GLY A 421 8.63 36.43 -19.17
C GLY A 421 8.51 37.95 -19.10
N GLY A 422 8.08 38.47 -17.94
CA GLY A 422 7.70 39.87 -17.76
C GLY A 422 8.47 40.58 -16.66
N THR A 423 8.59 41.91 -16.74
CA THR A 423 9.10 42.73 -15.64
C THR A 423 8.04 42.91 -14.55
N PHE A 424 8.49 42.99 -13.30
CA PHE A 424 7.72 43.44 -12.15
C PHE A 424 8.70 44.15 -11.21
N ALA A 425 8.45 45.42 -10.91
CA ALA A 425 9.36 46.28 -10.16
C ALA A 425 8.71 46.72 -8.85
N ASN A 426 9.23 46.20 -7.73
CA ASN A 426 8.97 46.66 -6.36
C ASN A 426 7.49 46.76 -5.94
N GLY A 427 6.58 45.99 -6.56
CA GLY A 427 5.14 45.98 -6.23
C GLY A 427 4.75 45.03 -5.10
N ASP A 428 5.62 44.07 -4.76
CA ASP A 428 5.55 43.31 -3.50
C ASP A 428 6.99 43.20 -2.96
N PRO A 429 7.29 43.70 -1.75
CA PRO A 429 8.67 43.80 -1.26
C PRO A 429 9.32 42.44 -0.97
N GLU A 430 8.54 41.36 -0.94
CA GLU A 430 9.01 40.03 -0.54
C GLU A 430 9.38 39.14 -1.73
N ALA A 431 8.88 39.43 -2.94
CA ALA A 431 9.16 38.67 -4.16
C ALA A 431 10.26 39.30 -5.06
N GLY A 432 10.77 40.47 -4.68
CA GLY A 432 11.85 41.14 -5.42
C GLY A 432 11.47 41.65 -6.81
N ALA A 433 12.47 41.76 -7.69
CA ALA A 433 12.32 42.24 -9.06
C ALA A 433 12.38 41.08 -10.07
N PHE A 434 11.42 41.03 -10.99
CA PHE A 434 11.33 39.96 -11.99
C PHE A 434 12.25 40.22 -13.20
N THR A 435 12.79 39.14 -13.77
CA THR A 435 13.73 39.10 -14.88
C THR A 435 13.00 38.96 -16.21
N SER A 436 13.12 39.96 -17.08
CA SER A 436 12.52 39.95 -18.42
C SER A 436 13.40 39.25 -19.47
N GLY A 437 12.80 38.96 -20.63
CA GLY A 437 13.52 38.43 -21.80
C GLY A 437 13.75 36.92 -21.81
N LYS A 438 13.37 36.21 -20.75
CA LYS A 438 13.25 34.74 -20.73
C LYS A 438 11.90 34.28 -21.30
N SER A 439 11.80 33.02 -21.70
CA SER A 439 10.54 32.40 -22.15
C SER A 439 10.56 30.89 -21.88
N GLN A 440 9.37 30.27 -21.82
CA GLN A 440 9.22 28.82 -21.66
C GLN A 440 8.12 28.29 -22.59
N SER A 441 8.35 27.11 -23.17
CA SER A 441 7.27 26.27 -23.71
C SER A 441 6.81 25.30 -22.62
N VAL A 442 5.53 25.33 -22.29
CA VAL A 442 4.86 24.33 -21.44
C VAL A 442 4.35 23.21 -22.34
N ILE A 443 4.52 21.97 -21.89
CA ILE A 443 4.00 20.74 -22.49
C ILE A 443 3.44 19.90 -21.33
N GLY A 444 2.32 19.21 -21.53
CA GLY A 444 1.74 18.33 -20.50
C GLY A 444 1.26 19.07 -19.24
N GLY A 445 1.02 20.39 -19.33
CA GLY A 445 0.52 21.22 -18.23
C GLY A 445 1.56 21.67 -17.20
N ILE A 446 2.84 21.35 -17.37
CA ILE A 446 3.91 21.66 -16.40
C ILE A 446 4.57 23.01 -16.69
N LEU A 447 4.34 24.00 -15.81
CA LEU A 447 4.89 25.35 -15.85
C LEU A 447 5.95 25.53 -14.76
N ASN A 448 7.20 25.82 -15.15
CA ASN A 448 8.33 25.92 -14.23
C ASN A 448 8.85 27.36 -14.19
N VAL A 449 8.67 28.01 -13.06
CA VAL A 449 8.94 29.46 -12.89
C VAL A 449 9.83 29.69 -11.68
N ARG A 450 10.54 30.82 -11.66
CA ARG A 450 11.19 31.31 -10.45
C ARG A 450 10.17 32.08 -9.61
N HIS A 451 9.61 33.17 -10.15
CA HIS A 451 8.43 33.84 -9.60
C HIS A 451 7.27 33.89 -10.61
N MET A 452 6.03 33.87 -10.11
CA MET A 452 4.82 34.05 -10.90
C MET A 452 3.94 35.15 -10.33
N ARG A 453 3.33 35.95 -11.21
CA ARG A 453 2.34 36.96 -10.87
C ARG A 453 1.19 37.02 -11.88
N ILE A 454 -0.05 36.99 -11.37
CA ILE A 454 -1.26 37.40 -12.09
C ILE A 454 -1.69 38.79 -11.59
N ALA A 455 -1.67 39.80 -12.46
CA ALA A 455 -2.00 41.18 -12.09
C ALA A 455 -3.51 41.40 -11.85
N PRO A 456 -3.92 42.47 -11.13
CA PRO A 456 -5.33 42.79 -10.90
C PRO A 456 -6.13 42.91 -12.20
N GLY A 457 -7.30 42.27 -12.25
CA GLY A 457 -8.20 42.31 -13.41
C GLY A 457 -7.74 41.47 -14.62
N VAL A 458 -6.63 40.75 -14.51
CA VAL A 458 -6.18 39.78 -15.54
C VAL A 458 -6.73 38.39 -15.20
N THR A 459 -7.08 37.61 -16.23
CA THR A 459 -7.49 36.20 -16.09
C THR A 459 -6.55 35.27 -16.85
N LEU A 460 -6.10 34.19 -16.23
CA LEU A 460 -5.41 33.07 -16.86
C LEU A 460 -6.40 31.90 -16.99
N ARG A 461 -6.98 31.71 -18.18
CA ARG A 461 -7.93 30.63 -18.47
C ARG A 461 -7.17 29.38 -18.93
N VAL A 462 -7.34 28.30 -18.19
CA VAL A 462 -6.80 26.97 -18.50
C VAL A 462 -7.67 26.27 -19.55
N LEU A 463 -7.03 25.55 -20.46
CA LEU A 463 -7.61 24.83 -21.60
C LEU A 463 -6.88 23.49 -21.77
N GLY A 464 -7.51 22.53 -22.43
CA GLY A 464 -6.88 21.25 -22.79
C GLY A 464 -6.98 20.16 -21.70
N PRO A 465 -6.53 18.92 -22.01
CA PRO A 465 -6.93 17.72 -21.27
C PRO A 465 -5.95 17.28 -20.17
N ASN A 466 -4.74 17.81 -20.09
CA ASN A 466 -3.73 17.38 -19.11
C ASN A 466 -3.85 18.19 -17.81
N PRO A 467 -3.64 17.61 -16.61
CA PRO A 467 -3.56 18.35 -15.35
C PRO A 467 -2.59 19.54 -15.43
N VAL A 468 -2.86 20.62 -14.69
CA VAL A 468 -1.91 21.75 -14.60
C VAL A 468 -1.08 21.65 -13.34
N VAL A 469 0.24 21.73 -13.51
CA VAL A 469 1.22 21.76 -12.41
C VAL A 469 2.08 23.01 -12.56
N ILE A 470 2.06 23.89 -11.56
CA ILE A 470 2.88 25.12 -11.55
C ILE A 470 3.91 24.98 -10.42
N GLN A 471 5.20 24.93 -10.78
CA GLN A 471 6.30 24.77 -9.82
C GLN A 471 7.14 26.05 -9.76
N ALA A 472 7.06 26.77 -8.64
CA ALA A 472 7.77 28.02 -8.39
C ALA A 472 8.97 27.82 -7.45
N THR A 473 10.19 28.11 -7.93
CA THR A 473 11.39 28.02 -7.07
C THR A 473 11.49 29.19 -6.07
N GLY A 474 10.64 30.20 -6.22
CA GLY A 474 10.40 31.29 -5.29
C GLY A 474 8.91 31.38 -4.94
N SER A 475 8.23 32.40 -5.45
CA SER A 475 6.90 32.82 -4.96
C SER A 475 5.85 32.93 -6.07
N ILE A 476 4.59 32.61 -5.74
CA ILE A 476 3.41 32.80 -6.60
C ILE A 476 2.53 33.91 -6.01
N ILE A 477 2.20 34.93 -6.81
CA ILE A 477 1.34 36.07 -6.41
C ILE A 477 0.10 36.13 -7.32
N ILE A 478 -1.09 36.17 -6.72
CA ILE A 478 -2.37 36.15 -7.44
C ILE A 478 -3.20 37.37 -7.00
N GLU A 479 -3.32 38.34 -7.90
CA GLU A 479 -4.11 39.57 -7.70
C GLU A 479 -5.28 39.67 -8.71
N GLY A 480 -5.23 38.87 -9.79
CA GLY A 480 -6.33 38.57 -10.70
C GLY A 480 -6.78 37.10 -10.60
N THR A 481 -7.32 36.52 -11.66
CA THR A 481 -7.95 35.19 -11.64
C THR A 481 -7.09 34.13 -12.34
N ILE A 482 -6.94 32.96 -11.72
CA ILE A 482 -6.61 31.71 -12.42
C ILE A 482 -7.90 30.90 -12.52
N ASP A 483 -8.26 30.47 -13.73
CA ASP A 483 -9.55 29.84 -14.02
C ASP A 483 -9.35 28.53 -14.80
N ALA A 484 -9.60 27.42 -14.12
CA ALA A 484 -9.68 26.06 -14.64
C ALA A 484 -11.07 25.45 -14.37
N THR A 485 -12.10 26.30 -14.44
CA THR A 485 -13.51 25.89 -14.39
C THR A 485 -13.86 25.09 -15.65
N GLY A 486 -14.65 24.03 -15.52
CA GLY A 486 -15.21 23.30 -16.68
C GLY A 486 -15.96 24.24 -17.63
N PHE A 487 -16.16 23.84 -18.88
CA PHE A 487 -17.03 24.60 -19.79
C PHE A 487 -18.49 24.23 -19.57
N ASP A 488 -19.35 25.24 -19.57
CA ASP A 488 -20.80 25.07 -19.62
C ASP A 488 -21.21 24.37 -20.93
N SER A 489 -22.35 23.66 -20.92
CA SER A 489 -23.02 23.29 -22.18
C SER A 489 -23.98 24.40 -22.62
N GLN A 490 -24.44 24.34 -23.88
CA GLN A 490 -25.33 25.35 -24.45
C GLN A 490 -26.79 24.93 -24.29
N ASP A 491 -27.67 25.90 -24.05
CA ASP A 491 -29.12 25.71 -24.19
C ASP A 491 -29.45 25.35 -25.65
N VAL A 492 -30.43 24.46 -25.85
CA VAL A 492 -30.82 24.01 -27.19
C VAL A 492 -31.56 25.12 -27.95
N ALA A 493 -30.80 25.91 -28.69
CA ALA A 493 -31.25 27.10 -29.40
C ALA A 493 -31.87 26.81 -30.80
N THR A 494 -31.92 25.56 -31.24
CA THR A 494 -32.48 25.15 -32.54
C THR A 494 -33.73 24.30 -32.36
N LEU A 495 -34.75 24.58 -33.19
CA LEU A 495 -36.08 23.94 -33.10
C LEU A 495 -36.31 22.99 -34.26
N ASN A 496 -36.94 21.84 -33.98
CA ASN A 496 -37.26 20.80 -34.96
C ASN A 496 -36.01 20.27 -35.68
N THR A 497 -34.94 20.01 -34.92
CA THR A 497 -33.60 19.64 -35.44
C THR A 497 -33.04 18.37 -34.79
N GLY A 498 -33.86 17.34 -34.62
CA GLY A 498 -33.48 16.02 -34.08
C GLY A 498 -32.40 15.28 -34.89
N ASN A 499 -31.97 15.79 -36.04
CA ASN A 499 -30.78 15.31 -36.76
C ASN A 499 -29.46 15.97 -36.31
N GLN A 500 -29.49 16.75 -35.24
CA GLN A 500 -28.33 17.40 -34.63
C GLN A 500 -28.13 16.87 -33.21
N PHE A 501 -26.88 16.61 -32.83
CA PHE A 501 -26.51 16.29 -31.46
C PHE A 501 -26.16 17.58 -30.70
N GLU A 502 -26.34 17.55 -29.38
CA GLU A 502 -26.04 18.67 -28.48
C GLU A 502 -24.77 18.32 -27.68
N GLU A 503 -23.67 19.02 -27.95
CA GLU A 503 -22.38 18.66 -27.37
C GLU A 503 -22.26 19.10 -25.90
N GLY A 504 -21.98 18.14 -25.02
CA GLY A 504 -21.68 18.42 -23.61
C GLY A 504 -20.41 19.26 -23.46
N GLY A 505 -20.41 20.14 -22.46
CA GLY A 505 -19.34 21.07 -22.15
C GLY A 505 -18.00 20.35 -21.94
N ALA A 506 -16.94 20.91 -22.50
CA ALA A 506 -15.59 20.36 -22.37
C ALA A 506 -15.09 20.48 -20.91
N GLY A 507 -14.58 19.38 -20.36
CA GLY A 507 -13.75 19.47 -19.16
C GLY A 507 -12.39 20.11 -19.47
N VAL A 508 -11.73 20.66 -18.46
CA VAL A 508 -10.40 21.27 -18.58
C VAL A 508 -9.45 20.67 -17.55
N ALA A 509 -8.16 20.61 -17.87
CA ALA A 509 -7.09 20.09 -17.02
C ALA A 509 -7.43 18.76 -16.32
N ALA A 510 -7.60 17.70 -17.12
CA ALA A 510 -8.11 16.39 -16.75
C ALA A 510 -9.57 16.32 -16.28
N GLY A 511 -10.30 17.44 -16.18
CA GLY A 511 -11.75 17.44 -16.01
C GLY A 511 -12.45 16.63 -17.11
N GLY A 512 -13.48 15.87 -16.75
CA GLY A 512 -14.26 15.06 -17.68
C GLY A 512 -15.22 15.89 -18.53
N LYS A 513 -15.33 15.59 -19.82
CA LYS A 513 -16.36 16.18 -20.70
C LYS A 513 -17.77 15.76 -20.29
N GLY A 514 -18.73 16.68 -20.35
CA GLY A 514 -20.15 16.41 -20.15
C GLY A 514 -20.77 15.54 -21.25
N GLY A 515 -21.88 14.89 -20.93
CA GLY A 515 -22.57 13.97 -21.85
C GLY A 515 -23.16 14.66 -23.07
N THR A 516 -23.26 13.94 -24.19
CA THR A 516 -23.87 14.44 -25.43
C THR A 516 -25.38 14.20 -25.45
N GLY A 517 -26.16 15.26 -25.65
CA GLY A 517 -27.60 15.19 -25.91
C GLY A 517 -27.88 14.74 -27.34
N ASN A 518 -28.97 13.99 -27.55
CA ASN A 518 -29.41 13.48 -28.85
C ASN A 518 -28.30 12.93 -29.78
N PHE A 519 -27.51 11.95 -29.30
CA PHE A 519 -26.39 11.42 -30.09
C PHE A 519 -26.81 10.51 -31.27
N LEU A 520 -28.07 10.07 -31.37
CA LEU A 520 -28.61 9.39 -32.55
C LEU A 520 -29.34 10.39 -33.44
N THR A 521 -28.77 10.70 -34.61
CA THR A 521 -29.26 11.76 -35.53
C THR A 521 -30.10 11.24 -36.69
N THR A 522 -30.51 9.96 -36.64
CA THR A 522 -31.28 9.25 -37.68
C THR A 522 -32.45 8.41 -37.14
N THR A 523 -32.63 8.41 -35.83
CA THR A 523 -33.64 7.67 -35.06
C THR A 523 -33.70 8.26 -33.65
N SER A 524 -34.78 8.04 -32.91
CA SER A 524 -34.91 8.51 -31.54
C SER A 524 -33.77 8.02 -30.64
N THR A 525 -33.12 8.94 -29.94
CA THR A 525 -32.12 8.65 -28.90
C THR A 525 -32.84 8.12 -27.63
N PRO A 526 -32.44 6.98 -27.03
CA PRO A 526 -33.18 6.36 -25.91
C PRO A 526 -32.92 6.99 -24.53
N GLN A 527 -31.75 7.61 -24.35
CA GLN A 527 -31.28 8.23 -23.13
C GLN A 527 -30.21 9.26 -23.51
N GLY A 528 -30.06 10.36 -22.77
CA GLY A 528 -28.92 11.24 -22.94
C GLY A 528 -27.59 10.50 -22.77
N GLY A 529 -26.51 10.99 -23.39
CA GLY A 529 -25.18 10.45 -23.12
C GLY A 529 -24.75 10.67 -21.65
N ASN A 530 -24.05 9.70 -21.08
CA ASN A 530 -23.38 9.86 -19.79
C ASN A 530 -22.22 10.87 -19.89
N GLY A 531 -21.96 11.61 -18.82
CA GLY A 531 -20.72 12.37 -18.65
C GLY A 531 -19.51 11.46 -18.49
N LEU A 532 -18.34 11.99 -18.83
CA LEU A 532 -17.06 11.32 -18.60
C LEU A 532 -16.53 11.70 -17.22
N GLY A 533 -15.83 10.77 -16.57
CA GLY A 533 -15.07 11.06 -15.35
C GLY A 533 -13.79 11.82 -15.64
N ALA A 534 -12.97 11.99 -14.59
CA ALA A 534 -11.62 12.52 -14.71
C ALA A 534 -10.81 11.78 -15.79
N PHE A 535 -9.87 12.49 -16.40
CA PHE A 535 -9.07 12.05 -17.55
C PHE A 535 -9.90 11.63 -18.79
N ASN A 536 -11.18 12.06 -18.83
CA ASN A 536 -12.20 11.64 -19.80
C ASN A 536 -12.52 10.13 -19.76
N THR A 537 -12.40 9.51 -18.58
CA THR A 537 -12.72 8.08 -18.36
C THR A 537 -14.22 7.82 -18.62
N PRO A 538 -14.59 6.85 -19.50
CA PRO A 538 -15.99 6.59 -19.83
C PRO A 538 -16.86 6.16 -18.65
N ASN A 539 -18.14 6.59 -18.66
CA ASN A 539 -19.22 6.13 -17.76
C ASN A 539 -19.02 6.34 -16.25
N LEU A 540 -18.05 7.16 -15.82
CA LEU A 540 -17.90 7.54 -14.41
C LEU A 540 -18.62 8.85 -14.05
N GLY A 541 -18.85 9.74 -15.01
CA GLY A 541 -19.55 11.02 -14.79
C GLY A 541 -21.06 10.86 -14.59
N GLY A 542 -21.77 12.00 -14.50
CA GLY A 542 -23.22 12.01 -14.31
C GLY A 542 -23.95 11.23 -15.40
N PHE A 543 -24.92 10.40 -15.04
CA PHE A 543 -25.63 9.56 -15.99
C PHE A 543 -26.65 10.38 -16.80
N GLY A 544 -26.91 9.98 -18.04
CA GLY A 544 -27.90 10.65 -18.88
C GLY A 544 -29.35 10.41 -18.43
N GLY A 545 -30.24 11.36 -18.73
CA GLY A 545 -31.68 11.24 -18.49
C GLY A 545 -32.39 10.37 -19.54
N GLU A 546 -33.38 9.58 -19.12
CA GLU A 546 -34.13 8.66 -19.99
C GLU A 546 -35.08 9.44 -20.93
N SER A 547 -35.11 9.10 -22.22
CA SER A 547 -36.06 9.72 -23.16
C SER A 547 -37.52 9.35 -22.85
N GLY A 548 -38.45 10.28 -23.07
CA GLY A 548 -39.88 10.11 -22.80
C GLY A 548 -40.70 10.02 -24.09
N TYR A 549 -41.79 9.23 -24.08
CA TYR A 549 -42.73 9.14 -25.19
C TYR A 549 -44.19 8.92 -24.74
N ASP A 550 -45.16 9.29 -25.58
CA ASP A 550 -46.59 9.20 -25.29
C ASP A 550 -47.26 8.03 -26.03
N THR A 551 -47.44 6.90 -25.33
CA THR A 551 -48.16 5.70 -25.80
C THR A 551 -49.59 5.92 -26.33
N THR A 552 -50.19 7.11 -26.15
CA THR A 552 -51.52 7.46 -26.67
C THR A 552 -51.51 8.33 -27.93
N ALA A 553 -50.33 8.65 -28.49
CA ALA A 553 -50.18 9.51 -29.67
C ALA A 553 -50.80 10.92 -29.54
N SER A 554 -50.86 11.48 -28.33
CA SER A 554 -51.43 12.82 -28.12
C SER A 554 -50.42 13.92 -28.41
N THR A 555 -50.91 15.13 -28.72
CA THR A 555 -50.06 16.32 -28.90
C THR A 555 -49.66 16.97 -27.57
N ASN A 556 -49.86 16.31 -26.42
CA ASN A 556 -49.54 16.88 -25.11
C ASN A 556 -48.06 16.64 -24.75
N VAL A 557 -47.27 17.71 -24.71
CA VAL A 557 -45.84 17.68 -24.33
C VAL A 557 -45.60 17.02 -22.97
N ASP A 558 -46.49 17.23 -21.98
CA ASP A 558 -46.34 16.69 -20.63
C ASP A 558 -46.49 15.15 -20.56
N ARG A 559 -47.02 14.54 -21.64
CA ARG A 559 -47.13 13.09 -21.81
C ARG A 559 -45.92 12.46 -22.49
N ARG A 560 -44.88 13.23 -22.82
CA ARG A 560 -43.64 12.76 -23.44
C ARG A 560 -42.36 13.41 -22.88
N ARG A 561 -42.46 14.14 -21.76
CA ARG A 561 -41.32 14.73 -21.04
C ARG A 561 -40.32 13.66 -20.59
N PRO A 562 -39.03 13.77 -20.94
CA PRO A 562 -37.95 12.85 -20.54
C PRO A 562 -37.46 13.10 -19.12
N GLY A 563 -36.57 12.25 -18.60
CA GLY A 563 -35.75 12.60 -17.46
C GLY A 563 -34.65 13.61 -17.81
N GLY A 564 -34.28 14.45 -16.84
CA GLY A 564 -33.09 15.30 -16.93
C GLY A 564 -31.81 14.52 -16.61
N GLY A 565 -30.65 15.03 -17.02
CA GLY A 565 -29.34 14.42 -16.77
C GLY A 565 -28.86 14.59 -15.32
N GLY A 566 -28.11 13.63 -14.79
CA GLY A 566 -27.55 13.67 -13.43
C GLY A 566 -26.25 14.47 -13.34
N GLY A 567 -25.98 15.07 -12.18
CA GLY A 567 -24.75 15.83 -11.94
C GLY A 567 -23.51 14.95 -11.79
N GLY A 568 -22.35 15.47 -12.19
CA GLY A 568 -21.06 14.84 -11.87
C GLY A 568 -20.75 14.92 -10.37
N ALA A 569 -19.89 14.03 -9.84
CA ALA A 569 -19.46 14.08 -8.44
C ALA A 569 -17.94 13.87 -8.32
N PHE A 570 -17.31 14.53 -7.37
CA PHE A 570 -15.93 14.24 -6.99
C PHE A 570 -15.79 14.24 -5.47
N GLY A 571 -15.80 15.41 -4.82
CA GLY A 571 -15.68 15.52 -3.36
C GLY A 571 -16.94 15.09 -2.60
N ALA A 572 -16.80 14.98 -1.28
CA ALA A 572 -17.91 14.81 -0.34
C ALA A 572 -18.92 15.98 -0.45
N ASN A 573 -20.21 15.69 -0.26
CA ASN A 573 -21.26 16.73 -0.32
C ASN A 573 -21.27 17.57 0.97
N GLU A 574 -21.28 18.90 0.86
CA GLU A 574 -21.40 19.81 2.00
C GLU A 574 -22.83 20.37 2.12
N GLY A 575 -23.38 20.31 3.34
CA GLY A 575 -24.70 20.84 3.66
C GLY A 575 -25.87 19.93 3.24
N ALA A 576 -27.09 20.48 3.31
CA ALA A 576 -28.31 19.75 3.00
C ALA A 576 -28.56 19.68 1.48
N ALA A 577 -29.14 18.56 1.03
CA ALA A 577 -29.39 18.33 -0.39
C ALA A 577 -30.36 19.37 -1.00
N SER A 578 -29.84 20.17 -1.94
CA SER A 578 -30.58 21.15 -2.74
C SER A 578 -29.96 21.23 -4.13
N LEU A 579 -30.80 21.39 -5.15
CA LEU A 579 -30.34 21.70 -6.52
C LEU A 579 -29.72 23.10 -6.64
N THR A 580 -30.03 24.01 -5.71
CA THR A 580 -29.37 25.33 -5.65
C THR A 580 -28.03 25.30 -4.90
N SER A 581 -27.66 24.17 -4.29
CA SER A 581 -26.34 24.00 -3.68
C SER A 581 -25.36 23.46 -4.71
N LEU A 582 -24.32 24.23 -4.99
CA LEU A 582 -23.17 23.81 -5.82
C LEU A 582 -22.13 23.03 -5.02
N LEU A 583 -22.50 22.61 -3.80
CA LEU A 583 -21.71 21.77 -2.91
C LEU A 583 -22.42 20.42 -2.66
N VAL A 584 -23.45 20.09 -3.46
CA VAL A 584 -24.13 18.79 -3.41
C VAL A 584 -24.34 18.25 -4.83
N ALA A 585 -23.79 17.07 -5.11
CA ALA A 585 -24.12 16.34 -6.33
C ALA A 585 -25.56 15.80 -6.27
N ASN A 586 -26.38 16.13 -7.27
CA ASN A 586 -27.79 15.76 -7.34
C ASN A 586 -28.08 14.89 -8.58
N ALA A 587 -29.04 13.97 -8.45
CA ALA A 587 -29.61 13.26 -9.60
C ALA A 587 -30.55 14.19 -10.38
N GLY A 588 -30.70 13.92 -11.68
CA GLY A 588 -31.68 14.60 -12.53
C GLY A 588 -33.12 14.33 -12.09
N ARG A 589 -34.04 15.23 -12.42
CA ARG A 589 -35.46 15.03 -12.17
C ARG A 589 -36.05 14.05 -13.18
N ASN A 590 -37.05 13.31 -12.72
CA ASN A 590 -37.83 12.42 -13.59
C ASN A 590 -38.66 13.24 -14.58
N GLY A 591 -39.05 12.58 -15.66
CA GLY A 591 -39.96 13.13 -16.65
C GLY A 591 -41.41 13.21 -16.21
N GLY A 592 -42.27 13.54 -17.18
CA GLY A 592 -43.67 13.85 -16.95
C GLY A 592 -44.44 12.67 -16.32
N ALA A 593 -45.37 12.98 -15.41
CA ALA A 593 -46.20 12.00 -14.68
C ALA A 593 -46.96 11.00 -15.57
N LEU A 594 -47.10 11.30 -16.87
CA LEU A 594 -47.84 10.55 -17.87
C LEU A 594 -46.97 10.07 -19.05
N ALA A 595 -45.66 10.31 -19.01
CA ALA A 595 -44.70 9.93 -20.03
C ALA A 595 -44.13 8.53 -19.77
N THR A 596 -43.92 7.76 -20.85
CA THR A 596 -43.34 6.41 -20.79
C THR A 596 -41.85 6.49 -21.06
N GLY A 597 -41.03 5.84 -20.25
CA GLY A 597 -39.57 5.81 -20.41
C GLY A 597 -39.12 4.90 -21.55
N ALA A 598 -38.18 5.36 -22.38
CA ALA A 598 -37.66 4.67 -23.56
C ALA A 598 -36.75 3.46 -23.26
N ILE A 599 -36.13 3.39 -22.08
CA ILE A 599 -35.29 2.26 -21.63
C ILE A 599 -36.11 1.30 -20.76
N THR A 600 -36.91 1.84 -19.85
CA THR A 600 -37.64 1.11 -18.82
C THR A 600 -38.99 0.59 -19.30
N GLY A 601 -39.62 1.27 -20.25
CA GLY A 601 -41.02 1.02 -20.64
C GLY A 601 -42.05 1.42 -19.56
N LEU A 602 -41.65 2.18 -18.54
CA LEU A 602 -42.48 2.48 -17.37
C LEU A 602 -42.83 3.97 -17.26
N LEU A 603 -43.92 4.26 -16.53
CA LEU A 603 -44.20 5.58 -15.99
C LEU A 603 -43.40 5.76 -14.68
N VAL A 604 -42.68 6.84 -14.41
CA VAL A 604 -42.23 7.95 -15.27
C VAL A 604 -40.80 7.71 -15.79
N PRO A 605 -40.33 8.40 -16.85
CA PRO A 605 -38.96 8.29 -17.35
C PRO A 605 -37.97 8.78 -16.29
N LYS A 606 -36.86 8.07 -16.12
CA LYS A 606 -35.91 8.31 -15.03
C LYS A 606 -34.96 9.45 -15.33
N GLY A 607 -34.81 10.35 -14.36
CA GLY A 607 -33.69 11.26 -14.32
C GLY A 607 -32.37 10.51 -14.12
N GLY A 608 -31.30 11.04 -14.67
CA GLY A 608 -29.97 10.45 -14.58
C GLY A 608 -29.43 10.43 -13.16
N LEU A 609 -28.75 9.35 -12.80
CA LEU A 609 -28.06 9.21 -11.52
C LEU A 609 -26.82 10.12 -11.43
N VAL A 610 -26.39 10.39 -10.20
CA VAL A 610 -25.13 11.07 -9.89
C VAL A 610 -23.93 10.25 -10.38
N GLY A 611 -22.84 10.93 -10.78
CA GLY A 611 -21.56 10.27 -11.12
C GLY A 611 -20.92 9.50 -9.95
N LEU A 612 -20.04 8.57 -10.27
CA LEU A 612 -19.37 7.70 -9.28
C LEU A 612 -18.14 8.39 -8.69
N ARG A 613 -18.06 8.51 -7.36
CA ARG A 613 -16.84 9.02 -6.70
C ARG A 613 -15.66 8.06 -6.89
N PRO A 614 -14.40 8.56 -6.87
CA PRO A 614 -13.20 7.73 -6.98
C PRO A 614 -12.76 7.09 -5.65
N PHE A 615 -13.66 7.01 -4.66
CA PHE A 615 -13.37 6.61 -3.28
C PHE A 615 -13.94 5.22 -2.97
N PHE A 616 -13.27 4.47 -2.09
CA PHE A 616 -13.42 3.03 -1.93
C PHE A 616 -14.17 2.63 -0.66
N ASP A 617 -13.85 3.22 0.50
CA ASP A 617 -14.50 2.84 1.78
C ASP A 617 -15.88 3.49 2.01
N GLY A 618 -16.18 4.58 1.29
CA GLY A 618 -17.41 5.36 1.40
C GLY A 618 -17.47 6.33 2.58
N SER A 619 -16.36 6.53 3.29
CA SER A 619 -16.20 7.43 4.43
C SER A 619 -15.47 8.71 4.03
N SER A 620 -16.16 9.85 4.10
CA SER A 620 -15.59 11.17 3.76
C SER A 620 -14.53 11.69 4.74
N THR A 621 -13.91 10.82 5.53
CA THR A 621 -12.78 11.11 6.43
C THR A 621 -11.43 11.06 5.73
N ASN A 622 -11.36 10.40 4.56
CA ASN A 622 -10.14 10.12 3.79
C ASN A 622 -10.29 10.41 2.28
N ASP A 623 -11.38 11.10 1.88
CA ASP A 623 -11.66 11.64 0.54
C ASP A 623 -10.63 12.71 0.10
N PHE A 624 -9.33 12.38 0.01
CA PHE A 624 -8.27 13.33 -0.36
C PHE A 624 -6.98 12.66 -0.87
N PHE A 625 -6.08 13.47 -1.45
CA PHE A 625 -4.69 13.10 -1.78
C PHE A 625 -3.73 13.52 -0.65
N GLY A 626 -2.77 12.66 -0.28
CA GLY A 626 -1.70 12.98 0.68
C GLY A 626 -2.00 12.59 2.14
N ARG A 627 -1.38 13.29 3.11
CA ARG A 627 -1.45 12.98 4.55
C ARG A 627 -2.00 14.16 5.37
N LEU A 628 -3.02 13.90 6.19
CA LEU A 628 -3.62 14.84 7.14
C LEU A 628 -3.03 14.62 8.54
N PHE A 629 -2.38 15.64 9.12
CA PHE A 629 -1.91 15.60 10.49
C PHE A 629 -2.85 16.38 11.42
N ASN A 630 -3.45 15.67 12.38
CA ASN A 630 -4.33 16.28 13.38
C ASN A 630 -3.50 16.72 14.60
N SER A 631 -3.17 18.00 14.68
CA SER A 631 -2.35 18.58 15.75
C SER A 631 -2.99 18.58 17.14
N VAL A 632 -4.28 18.25 17.27
CA VAL A 632 -4.98 18.15 18.56
C VAL A 632 -4.90 16.73 19.14
N THR A 633 -4.96 15.70 18.28
CA THR A 633 -4.89 14.29 18.69
C THR A 633 -3.50 13.67 18.52
N GLY A 634 -2.63 14.29 17.72
CA GLY A 634 -1.35 13.73 17.31
C GLY A 634 -1.48 12.60 16.27
N ALA A 635 -2.66 12.37 15.71
CA ALA A 635 -2.93 11.31 14.74
C ALA A 635 -2.64 11.74 13.30
N ILE A 636 -2.41 10.76 12.43
CA ILE A 636 -2.32 10.92 10.97
C ILE A 636 -3.52 10.22 10.31
N THR A 637 -4.04 10.80 9.24
CA THR A 637 -4.98 10.14 8.32
C THR A 637 -4.37 10.19 6.93
N ILE A 638 -4.26 9.04 6.27
CA ILE A 638 -3.80 8.91 4.89
C ILE A 638 -5.04 9.03 3.99
N GLY A 639 -4.94 9.81 2.92
CA GLY A 639 -6.03 9.96 1.95
C GLY A 639 -6.02 8.85 0.90
N GLU A 640 -7.18 8.51 0.35
CA GLU A 640 -7.33 7.40 -0.60
C GLU A 640 -6.74 7.67 -2.00
N LEU A 641 -6.53 8.94 -2.39
CA LEU A 641 -6.02 9.24 -3.73
C LEU A 641 -4.50 9.06 -3.80
N ASP A 642 -4.06 8.24 -4.76
CA ASP A 642 -2.66 8.03 -5.14
C ASP A 642 -2.05 9.25 -5.85
N GLN A 643 -2.88 10.08 -6.49
CA GLN A 643 -2.48 11.22 -7.31
C GLN A 643 -3.49 12.38 -7.28
N PRO A 644 -3.08 13.60 -7.67
CA PRO A 644 -4.02 14.70 -7.96
C PRO A 644 -5.06 14.31 -9.02
N TRP A 645 -6.32 14.60 -8.74
CA TRP A 645 -7.48 14.13 -9.51
C TRP A 645 -8.27 15.30 -10.12
N ALA A 646 -9.36 15.04 -10.85
CA ALA A 646 -10.15 16.09 -11.49
C ALA A 646 -11.67 15.87 -11.37
N GLY A 647 -12.44 16.90 -11.73
CA GLY A 647 -13.90 16.88 -11.71
C GLY A 647 -14.48 16.09 -12.88
N GLN A 648 -15.76 15.72 -12.75
CA GLN A 648 -16.47 14.89 -13.72
C GLN A 648 -17.49 15.70 -14.50
N GLY A 649 -17.76 15.30 -15.75
CA GLY A 649 -18.84 15.87 -16.53
C GLY A 649 -20.22 15.43 -16.02
N GLY A 650 -21.22 16.30 -16.17
CA GLY A 650 -22.63 15.96 -15.95
C GLY A 650 -23.22 15.17 -17.13
N GLY A 651 -24.33 14.48 -16.90
CA GLY A 651 -25.04 13.72 -17.94
C GLY A 651 -25.94 14.60 -18.79
N ALA A 652 -26.20 14.19 -20.04
CA ALA A 652 -27.14 14.88 -20.92
C ALA A 652 -28.61 14.62 -20.52
N GLY A 653 -29.51 15.53 -20.92
CA GLY A 653 -30.95 15.30 -20.82
C GLY A 653 -31.45 14.26 -21.84
N GLY A 654 -32.58 13.61 -21.54
CA GLY A 654 -33.26 12.76 -22.53
C GLY A 654 -34.05 13.56 -23.57
N ASN A 655 -34.51 12.88 -24.63
CA ASN A 655 -35.36 13.48 -25.67
C ASN A 655 -36.85 13.30 -25.36
N ALA A 656 -37.67 14.26 -25.79
CA ALA A 656 -39.13 14.11 -25.84
C ALA A 656 -39.57 13.58 -27.20
N CYS A 657 -39.81 12.28 -27.30
CA CYS A 657 -40.16 11.62 -28.56
C CYS A 657 -41.68 11.71 -28.81
N ALA A 658 -42.11 12.15 -30.00
CA ALA A 658 -43.54 12.30 -30.31
C ALA A 658 -44.24 10.99 -30.73
N GLY A 659 -43.50 9.90 -30.95
CA GLY A 659 -44.05 8.60 -31.35
C GLY A 659 -44.84 7.87 -30.23
N PRO A 660 -45.89 7.10 -30.57
CA PRO A 660 -46.61 6.25 -29.62
C PRO A 660 -45.87 4.97 -29.22
N THR A 661 -44.73 4.71 -29.83
CA THR A 661 -43.80 3.63 -29.49
C THR A 661 -42.39 4.18 -29.57
N PHE A 662 -41.46 3.61 -28.81
CA PHE A 662 -40.04 3.90 -28.94
C PHE A 662 -39.33 2.79 -29.75
N PRO A 663 -38.44 3.11 -30.72
CA PRO A 663 -38.20 4.45 -31.30
C PRO A 663 -39.40 4.98 -32.09
N THR A 664 -39.46 6.30 -32.33
CA THR A 664 -40.57 6.94 -33.05
C THR A 664 -40.72 6.36 -34.47
N PRO A 665 -41.88 5.75 -34.83
CA PRO A 665 -42.09 5.17 -36.16
C PRO A 665 -42.11 6.24 -37.26
N ASN A 666 -41.45 5.96 -38.39
CA ASN A 666 -41.27 6.91 -39.51
C ASN A 666 -40.58 8.22 -39.09
N TRP A 667 -39.58 8.11 -38.20
CA TRP A 667 -38.79 9.22 -37.66
C TRP A 667 -38.37 10.25 -38.72
N THR A 668 -38.54 11.53 -38.37
CA THR A 668 -38.10 12.70 -39.14
C THR A 668 -37.30 13.66 -38.26
N ILE A 669 -36.63 14.61 -38.91
CA ILE A 669 -35.86 15.67 -38.27
C ILE A 669 -36.70 16.48 -37.24
N SER A 670 -38.03 16.52 -37.39
CA SER A 670 -38.98 17.22 -36.52
C SER A 670 -39.83 16.28 -35.65
N SER A 671 -39.38 15.05 -35.38
CA SER A 671 -40.17 14.03 -34.66
C SER A 671 -39.92 13.96 -33.16
N ASP A 672 -38.72 14.33 -32.69
CA ASP A 672 -38.35 14.30 -31.28
C ASP A 672 -37.63 15.61 -30.93
N GLU A 673 -38.02 16.25 -29.82
CA GLU A 673 -37.34 17.44 -29.25
C GLU A 673 -36.17 17.01 -28.35
N LYS A 674 -35.03 17.69 -28.50
CA LYS A 674 -33.73 17.24 -27.97
C LYS A 674 -33.50 17.58 -26.50
N GLY A 675 -32.93 16.64 -25.75
CA GLY A 675 -32.27 16.94 -24.48
C GLY A 675 -30.91 17.62 -24.69
N ALA A 676 -30.53 18.49 -23.75
CA ALA A 676 -29.27 19.24 -23.82
C ALA A 676 -28.03 18.39 -23.44
N GLY A 677 -26.85 18.84 -23.85
CA GLY A 677 -25.57 18.29 -23.38
C GLY A 677 -25.26 18.66 -21.93
N GLY A 678 -24.55 17.79 -21.19
CA GLY A 678 -24.15 18.02 -19.80
C GLY A 678 -22.98 19.00 -19.65
N GLY A 679 -22.83 19.63 -18.48
CA GLY A 679 -21.70 20.53 -18.18
C GLY A 679 -20.36 19.79 -17.99
N GLY A 680 -19.24 20.44 -18.28
CA GLY A 680 -17.90 19.87 -18.13
C GLY A 680 -17.37 19.91 -16.69
N GLY A 681 -16.56 18.92 -16.30
CA GLY A 681 -15.91 18.85 -15.00
C GLY A 681 -14.76 19.86 -14.82
N GLY A 682 -14.60 20.36 -13.59
CA GLY A 682 -13.52 21.25 -13.19
C GLY A 682 -12.13 20.58 -13.16
N GLY A 683 -11.08 21.38 -13.29
CA GLY A 683 -9.72 20.87 -13.50
C GLY A 683 -8.92 20.45 -12.26
N SER A 684 -7.87 19.68 -12.50
CA SER A 684 -6.76 19.43 -11.59
C SER A 684 -5.74 20.56 -11.70
N LEU A 685 -5.52 21.29 -10.61
CA LEU A 685 -4.53 22.37 -10.49
C LEU A 685 -3.67 22.18 -9.23
N LEU A 686 -2.43 21.73 -9.43
CA LEU A 686 -1.39 21.69 -8.41
C LEU A 686 -0.47 22.92 -8.55
N MET A 687 -0.30 23.68 -7.47
CA MET A 687 0.66 24.79 -7.41
C MET A 687 1.60 24.60 -6.22
N GLN A 688 2.89 24.45 -6.52
CA GLN A 688 3.97 24.27 -5.56
C GLN A 688 4.86 25.52 -5.54
N ALA A 689 5.19 26.05 -4.37
CA ALA A 689 6.14 27.15 -4.22
C ALA A 689 7.13 26.88 -3.09
N LEU A 690 8.44 27.02 -3.35
CA LEU A 690 9.48 26.83 -2.32
C LEU A 690 9.51 27.96 -1.27
N ASP A 691 9.01 29.15 -1.60
CA ASP A 691 8.80 30.26 -0.65
C ASP A 691 7.31 30.37 -0.26
N ARG A 692 6.47 31.05 -1.05
CA ARG A 692 5.07 31.31 -0.67
C ARG A 692 4.09 31.37 -1.84
N ILE A 693 2.82 31.12 -1.53
CA ILE A 693 1.67 31.41 -2.42
C ILE A 693 0.85 32.52 -1.78
N LYS A 694 0.61 33.63 -2.48
CA LYS A 694 0.06 34.87 -1.92
C LYS A 694 -1.11 35.39 -2.74
N ILE A 695 -2.31 35.43 -2.15
CA ILE A 695 -3.56 35.84 -2.78
C ILE A 695 -3.97 37.21 -2.23
N LYS A 696 -4.10 38.21 -3.10
CA LYS A 696 -4.24 39.63 -2.72
C LYS A 696 -5.39 40.31 -3.46
N GLY A 697 -6.00 41.31 -2.86
CA GLY A 697 -7.13 42.05 -3.43
C GLY A 697 -8.27 41.12 -3.82
N ALA A 698 -8.75 41.25 -5.07
CA ALA A 698 -9.77 40.40 -5.65
C ALA A 698 -9.21 39.12 -6.33
N GLY A 699 -7.98 38.72 -6.00
CA GLY A 699 -7.32 37.56 -6.60
C GLY A 699 -8.06 36.25 -6.33
N ARG A 700 -8.20 35.41 -7.36
CA ARG A 700 -9.01 34.18 -7.35
C ARG A 700 -8.31 33.00 -8.00
N ILE A 701 -8.64 31.79 -7.52
CA ILE A 701 -8.37 30.52 -8.20
C ILE A 701 -9.69 29.74 -8.25
N MET A 702 -10.12 29.35 -9.45
CA MET A 702 -11.38 28.65 -9.68
C MET A 702 -11.11 27.33 -10.40
N VAL A 703 -11.60 26.22 -9.86
CA VAL A 703 -11.61 24.88 -10.49
C VAL A 703 -13.05 24.32 -10.48
N ASP A 704 -14.04 25.19 -10.70
CA ASP A 704 -15.45 24.85 -10.60
C ASP A 704 -15.93 23.94 -11.75
N GLY A 705 -17.09 23.31 -11.62
CA GLY A 705 -17.77 22.61 -12.71
C GLY A 705 -18.56 23.57 -13.59
N GLY A 706 -18.68 23.25 -14.88
CA GLY A 706 -19.50 23.99 -15.83
C GLY A 706 -21.00 23.67 -15.69
N ASP A 707 -21.84 24.67 -15.96
CA ASP A 707 -23.30 24.57 -15.90
C ASP A 707 -23.86 23.65 -17.00
N GLY A 708 -24.96 22.96 -16.69
CA GLY A 708 -25.74 22.18 -17.67
C GLY A 708 -26.67 23.06 -18.50
N GLY A 709 -26.79 22.76 -19.80
CA GLY A 709 -27.74 23.40 -20.70
C GLY A 709 -29.20 22.92 -20.50
N ALA A 710 -30.15 23.76 -20.88
CA ALA A 710 -31.58 23.45 -20.89
C ALA A 710 -32.04 22.91 -22.26
N GLY A 711 -32.97 21.95 -22.24
CA GLY A 711 -33.42 21.24 -23.45
C GLY A 711 -34.29 22.05 -24.42
N GLU A 712 -34.66 21.45 -25.55
CA GLU A 712 -35.37 22.12 -26.65
C GLU A 712 -36.74 22.68 -26.22
N ASN A 713 -37.00 23.94 -26.58
CA ASN A 713 -38.23 24.67 -26.26
C ASN A 713 -39.32 24.48 -27.31
N THR A 714 -40.59 24.56 -26.92
CA THR A 714 -41.72 24.60 -27.88
C THR A 714 -42.28 26.02 -28.06
N ILE A 715 -42.71 26.67 -26.98
CA ILE A 715 -43.17 28.08 -26.97
C ILE A 715 -42.77 28.73 -25.64
N GLY A 716 -42.11 29.89 -25.70
CA GLY A 716 -41.71 30.65 -24.50
C GLY A 716 -40.57 29.97 -23.74
N LEU A 717 -40.71 29.86 -22.41
CA LEU A 717 -39.76 29.19 -21.51
C LEU A 717 -40.16 27.73 -21.18
N ASN A 718 -41.00 27.13 -22.03
CA ASN A 718 -41.43 25.73 -21.88
C ASN A 718 -40.46 24.82 -22.63
N HIS A 719 -39.38 24.46 -21.96
CA HIS A 719 -38.50 23.36 -22.38
C HIS A 719 -39.31 22.07 -22.37
N VAL A 720 -39.06 21.20 -23.35
CA VAL A 720 -39.79 19.92 -23.55
C VAL A 720 -38.81 18.76 -23.67
N GLY A 721 -37.66 18.96 -24.32
CA GLY A 721 -36.49 18.10 -24.10
C GLY A 721 -35.87 18.35 -22.72
N GLY A 722 -35.18 17.35 -22.16
CA GLY A 722 -34.72 17.39 -20.76
C GLY A 722 -33.54 18.33 -20.54
N GLY A 723 -33.50 18.95 -19.34
CA GLY A 723 -32.34 19.68 -18.84
C GLY A 723 -31.20 18.73 -18.49
N SER A 724 -29.96 19.18 -18.63
CA SER A 724 -28.77 18.33 -18.38
C SER A 724 -28.14 18.57 -17.01
N GLY A 725 -27.28 17.65 -16.58
CA GLY A 725 -26.55 17.77 -15.33
C GLY A 725 -25.34 18.70 -15.42
N GLY A 726 -25.03 19.39 -14.31
CA GLY A 726 -23.80 20.17 -14.17
C GLY A 726 -22.58 19.27 -13.91
N GLY A 727 -21.39 19.73 -14.32
CA GLY A 727 -20.13 19.07 -13.97
C GLY A 727 -19.77 19.26 -12.50
N SER A 728 -18.93 18.40 -11.92
CA SER A 728 -18.41 18.62 -10.56
C SER A 728 -17.24 19.61 -10.55
N GLY A 729 -16.97 20.19 -9.37
CA GLY A 729 -15.69 20.84 -9.10
C GLY A 729 -14.50 19.87 -9.24
N GLY A 730 -13.32 20.43 -9.47
CA GLY A 730 -12.03 19.72 -9.63
C GLY A 730 -11.16 19.68 -8.38
N HIS A 731 -9.85 19.51 -8.55
CA HIS A 731 -8.92 19.42 -7.41
C HIS A 731 -7.95 20.60 -7.43
N LEU A 732 -7.99 21.42 -6.38
CA LEU A 732 -7.04 22.50 -6.18
C LEU A 732 -6.08 22.14 -5.04
N ILE A 733 -4.79 22.05 -5.33
CA ILE A 733 -3.74 21.73 -4.35
C ILE A 733 -2.73 22.87 -4.32
N LEU A 734 -2.60 23.54 -3.18
CA LEU A 734 -1.60 24.58 -2.93
C LEU A 734 -0.55 24.04 -1.95
N GLN A 735 0.71 23.89 -2.35
CA GLN A 735 1.81 23.48 -1.48
C GLN A 735 2.84 24.60 -1.33
N ALA A 736 3.16 25.01 -0.10
CA ALA A 736 4.11 26.09 0.16
C ALA A 736 5.21 25.69 1.16
N GLY A 737 6.46 25.91 0.76
CA GLY A 737 7.67 25.68 1.58
C GLY A 737 7.83 26.66 2.75
N LYS A 738 7.06 27.75 2.79
CA LYS A 738 6.88 28.60 3.98
C LYS A 738 5.41 28.88 4.28
N LYS A 739 4.69 29.63 3.42
CA LYS A 739 3.34 30.15 3.76
C LYS A 739 2.34 30.22 2.60
N ILE A 740 1.06 30.14 2.95
CA ILE A 740 -0.07 30.47 2.08
C ILE A 740 -0.76 31.70 2.68
N ASP A 741 -0.64 32.83 1.99
CA ASP A 741 -0.96 34.16 2.51
C ASP A 741 -2.16 34.78 1.78
N PHE A 742 -3.29 34.86 2.49
CA PHE A 742 -4.51 35.55 2.08
C PHE A 742 -4.64 36.92 2.74
N SER A 743 -3.71 37.40 3.57
CA SER A 743 -3.87 38.55 4.47
C SER A 743 -4.35 39.84 3.79
N ALA A 744 -3.98 40.04 2.52
CA ALA A 744 -4.35 41.17 1.69
C ALA A 744 -5.54 40.91 0.75
N SER A 745 -6.21 39.75 0.83
CA SER A 745 -7.40 39.41 0.04
C SER A 745 -8.64 40.12 0.59
N THR A 746 -9.41 40.76 -0.28
CA THR A 746 -10.57 41.57 0.10
C THR A 746 -11.90 40.83 -0.05
N ILE A 747 -11.92 39.76 -0.85
CA ILE A 747 -13.12 38.99 -1.20
C ILE A 747 -13.30 37.77 -0.28
N ASN A 748 -14.50 37.19 -0.31
CA ASN A 748 -14.72 35.80 0.10
C ASN A 748 -14.57 34.90 -1.13
N ASP A 749 -14.46 33.59 -0.91
CA ASP A 749 -14.41 32.57 -1.96
C ASP A 749 -13.26 32.89 -2.94
N SER A 750 -12.06 33.09 -2.40
CA SER A 750 -10.83 33.33 -3.18
C SER A 750 -10.35 32.04 -3.84
N LEU A 751 -10.65 30.88 -3.24
CA LEU A 751 -10.48 29.56 -3.84
C LEU A 751 -11.87 28.90 -4.00
N THR A 752 -12.20 28.38 -5.19
CA THR A 752 -13.46 27.65 -5.42
C THR A 752 -13.26 26.32 -6.15
N SER A 753 -14.00 25.30 -5.69
CA SER A 753 -14.17 24.01 -6.37
C SER A 753 -15.62 23.51 -6.22
N LYS A 754 -16.54 24.32 -6.71
CA LYS A 754 -17.99 24.09 -6.70
C LYS A 754 -18.41 23.29 -7.93
N GLY A 755 -19.53 22.60 -7.86
CA GLY A 755 -20.17 22.04 -9.05
C GLY A 755 -20.85 23.11 -9.92
N GLY A 756 -21.16 22.75 -11.16
CA GLY A 756 -22.02 23.54 -12.04
C GLY A 756 -23.49 23.34 -11.73
N ARG A 757 -24.32 24.32 -12.10
CA ARG A 757 -25.79 24.27 -12.00
C ARG A 757 -26.35 23.17 -12.90
N HIS A 758 -27.52 22.67 -12.53
CA HIS A 758 -28.37 21.94 -13.45
C HIS A 758 -28.86 22.83 -14.62
N GLY A 759 -29.14 22.20 -15.76
CA GLY A 759 -29.96 22.78 -16.82
C GLY A 759 -31.43 22.87 -16.41
N ASN A 760 -32.15 23.86 -16.94
CA ASN A 760 -33.59 24.03 -16.69
C ASN A 760 -34.40 22.89 -17.34
N GLY A 761 -35.48 22.50 -16.66
CA GLY A 761 -36.51 21.62 -17.21
C GLY A 761 -37.74 22.42 -17.63
N GLN A 762 -38.94 21.86 -17.42
CA GLN A 762 -40.24 22.44 -17.75
C GLN A 762 -40.40 23.93 -17.41
N THR A 763 -39.74 24.42 -16.35
CA THR A 763 -39.65 25.85 -16.03
C THR A 763 -38.24 26.19 -15.50
N THR A 764 -37.97 27.48 -15.32
CA THR A 764 -36.75 27.97 -14.66
C THR A 764 -36.74 27.75 -13.13
N ALA A 765 -37.64 26.91 -12.59
CA ALA A 765 -37.58 26.45 -11.20
C ALA A 765 -36.65 25.23 -11.11
N ALA A 766 -35.77 25.22 -10.11
CA ALA A 766 -34.73 24.20 -9.99
C ALA A 766 -35.31 22.77 -9.88
N ASP A 767 -36.39 22.61 -9.13
CA ASP A 767 -37.08 21.34 -8.89
C ASP A 767 -38.17 21.00 -9.91
N SER A 768 -38.20 21.68 -11.06
CA SER A 768 -39.17 21.40 -12.13
C SER A 768 -39.05 19.97 -12.69
N THR A 769 -40.15 19.46 -13.26
CA THR A 769 -40.14 18.25 -14.10
C THR A 769 -39.03 18.34 -15.13
N ASP A 770 -38.37 17.22 -15.44
CA ASP A 770 -37.32 17.10 -16.47
C ASP A 770 -36.07 18.00 -16.33
N SER A 771 -35.89 18.72 -15.20
CA SER A 771 -34.66 19.46 -14.90
C SER A 771 -33.48 18.53 -14.59
N GLY A 772 -32.26 19.04 -14.80
CA GLY A 772 -31.04 18.28 -14.50
C GLY A 772 -30.68 18.21 -13.02
N GLY A 773 -29.58 17.53 -12.72
CA GLY A 773 -28.94 17.50 -11.42
C GLY A 773 -27.71 18.42 -11.36
N SER A 774 -27.63 19.27 -10.34
CA SER A 774 -26.41 20.08 -10.11
C SER A 774 -25.22 19.19 -9.74
N GLY A 775 -24.03 19.59 -10.18
CA GLY A 775 -22.79 18.89 -9.88
C GLY A 775 -22.37 19.03 -8.43
N GLY A 776 -21.58 18.06 -7.95
CA GLY A 776 -20.96 18.09 -6.64
C GLY A 776 -19.76 19.02 -6.55
N PRO A 777 -19.26 19.27 -5.32
CA PRO A 777 -18.00 19.95 -5.13
C PRO A 777 -16.86 19.05 -5.60
N GLY A 778 -15.69 19.66 -5.78
CA GLY A 778 -14.41 18.95 -5.82
C GLY A 778 -13.71 19.04 -4.47
N ILE A 779 -12.39 19.25 -4.49
CA ILE A 779 -11.55 19.28 -3.28
C ILE A 779 -10.60 20.48 -3.33
N ILE A 780 -10.42 21.16 -2.19
CA ILE A 780 -9.41 22.19 -1.99
C ILE A 780 -8.45 21.73 -0.88
N GLN A 781 -7.15 21.73 -1.18
CA GLN A 781 -6.09 21.32 -0.25
C GLN A 781 -5.04 22.41 -0.09
N LEU A 782 -4.65 22.68 1.14
CA LEU A 782 -3.57 23.60 1.51
C LEU A 782 -2.51 22.82 2.29
N HIS A 783 -1.33 22.61 1.68
CA HIS A 783 -0.24 21.87 2.29
C HIS A 783 0.85 22.82 2.81
N THR A 784 1.13 22.78 4.11
CA THR A 784 2.10 23.68 4.78
C THR A 784 2.86 22.98 5.92
N LEU A 785 4.07 23.45 6.23
CA LEU A 785 5.00 22.76 7.15
C LEU A 785 4.64 22.88 8.64
N ALA A 786 3.88 23.90 9.03
CA ALA A 786 3.29 24.04 10.36
C ALA A 786 1.76 24.11 10.32
N GLY A 787 1.14 23.57 9.26
CA GLY A 787 -0.31 23.56 9.08
C GLY A 787 -0.92 24.96 9.19
N ALA A 788 -1.86 25.13 10.13
CA ALA A 788 -2.64 26.35 10.31
C ALA A 788 -1.82 27.62 10.61
N SER A 789 -0.63 27.55 11.21
CA SER A 789 0.18 28.77 11.51
C SER A 789 0.90 29.35 10.29
N ASP A 790 0.92 28.61 9.17
CA ASP A 790 1.45 29.06 7.89
C ASP A 790 0.35 29.57 6.94
N ILE A 791 -0.92 29.43 7.35
CA ILE A 791 -2.08 30.04 6.68
C ILE A 791 -2.32 31.43 7.28
N VAL A 792 -2.03 32.48 6.52
CA VAL A 792 -2.24 33.87 6.97
C VAL A 792 -3.57 34.39 6.41
N LEU A 793 -4.53 34.70 7.27
CA LEU A 793 -5.89 35.12 6.87
C LEU A 793 -6.07 36.65 6.98
N PRO A 794 -7.04 37.25 6.24
CA PRO A 794 -7.50 38.61 6.51
C PRO A 794 -8.02 38.78 7.94
N ALA A 795 -7.90 39.99 8.48
CA ALA A 795 -8.49 40.32 9.78
C ALA A 795 -10.01 40.03 9.78
N ALA A 796 -10.47 39.34 10.83
CA ALA A 796 -11.86 38.90 11.02
C ALA A 796 -12.44 37.94 9.95
N LYS A 797 -11.60 37.20 9.22
CA LYS A 797 -12.04 36.06 8.38
C LYS A 797 -11.53 34.71 8.87
N THR A 798 -12.31 33.66 8.66
CA THR A 798 -11.90 32.25 8.82
C THR A 798 -11.46 31.64 7.49
N LEU A 799 -10.79 30.48 7.51
CA LEU A 799 -10.41 29.77 6.28
C LEU A 799 -11.64 29.40 5.43
N ALA A 800 -12.71 28.91 6.08
CA ALA A 800 -14.03 28.63 5.50
C ALA A 800 -14.74 29.84 4.84
N GLN A 801 -14.22 31.05 5.00
CA GLN A 801 -14.71 32.25 4.29
C GLN A 801 -13.82 32.64 3.10
N MET A 802 -12.69 31.96 2.91
CA MET A 802 -11.77 32.12 1.79
C MET A 802 -11.88 31.00 0.76
N THR A 803 -12.51 29.88 1.12
CA THR A 803 -12.56 28.62 0.35
C THR A 803 -14.00 28.10 0.28
N ALA A 804 -14.40 27.53 -0.86
CA ALA A 804 -15.66 26.78 -0.97
C ALA A 804 -15.53 25.68 -2.03
N PRO A 805 -15.52 24.37 -1.68
CA PRO A 805 -15.72 23.77 -0.34
C PRO A 805 -14.68 24.16 0.71
N ASP A 806 -14.89 23.74 1.96
CA ASP A 806 -13.91 23.96 3.04
C ASP A 806 -12.58 23.26 2.73
N ALA A 807 -11.47 23.98 2.92
CA ALA A 807 -10.16 23.47 2.54
C ALA A 807 -9.49 22.60 3.62
N LEU A 808 -8.97 21.45 3.19
CA LEU A 808 -8.19 20.54 4.02
C LEU A 808 -6.77 21.08 4.24
N LEU A 809 -6.27 21.00 5.48
CA LEU A 809 -4.89 21.34 5.83
C LEU A 809 -4.03 20.08 5.92
N LEU A 810 -3.06 19.92 5.02
CA LEU A 810 -2.31 18.68 4.83
C LEU A 810 -0.80 18.88 4.99
N VAL A 811 -0.07 17.77 5.13
CA VAL A 811 1.40 17.76 5.16
C VAL A 811 1.92 17.75 3.70
N PRO A 812 2.83 18.67 3.31
CA PRO A 812 3.34 18.74 1.93
C PRO A 812 4.27 17.57 1.58
N THR A 813 4.50 17.37 0.28
CA THR A 813 5.43 16.35 -0.25
C THR A 813 6.89 16.84 -0.32
N PHE A 814 7.15 18.09 0.08
CA PHE A 814 8.49 18.66 0.23
C PHE A 814 8.54 19.60 1.43
N GLY A 815 9.70 19.74 2.08
CA GLY A 815 9.84 20.64 3.21
C GLY A 815 11.25 21.06 3.57
N ALA A 816 11.34 22.10 4.40
CA ALA A 816 12.58 22.49 5.07
C ALA A 816 13.01 21.44 6.10
N ARG A 817 12.04 20.75 6.72
CA ARG A 817 12.27 19.64 7.64
C ARG A 817 11.47 18.42 7.19
N SER A 818 11.97 17.22 7.46
CA SER A 818 11.28 15.95 7.18
C SER A 818 11.72 14.85 8.14
N LYS A 819 10.85 13.90 8.46
CA LYS A 819 11.08 12.89 9.52
C LYS A 819 10.79 11.47 9.07
N ALA A 820 11.53 10.52 9.61
CA ALA A 820 11.15 9.10 9.60
C ALA A 820 11.47 8.46 10.95
N ARG A 821 10.79 7.36 11.25
CA ARG A 821 10.90 6.62 12.51
C ARG A 821 10.88 5.13 12.22
N SER A 822 11.62 4.34 12.99
CA SER A 822 11.57 2.89 12.86
C SER A 822 10.28 2.32 13.48
N LYS A 823 9.91 1.11 13.10
CA LYS A 823 9.09 0.19 13.90
C LYS A 823 9.77 -0.02 15.27
N TRP A 824 9.06 -0.63 16.22
CA TRP A 824 9.68 -1.08 17.46
C TRP A 824 10.54 -2.32 17.18
N ILE A 825 11.85 -2.19 17.39
CA ILE A 825 12.84 -3.23 17.16
C ILE A 825 13.06 -3.94 18.50
N PRO A 826 12.76 -5.24 18.64
CA PRO A 826 13.05 -5.96 19.87
C PRO A 826 14.57 -6.10 20.08
N VAL A 827 15.00 -6.29 21.32
CA VAL A 827 16.35 -6.82 21.63
C VAL A 827 16.31 -8.27 22.12
N GLY A 828 15.11 -8.85 22.19
CA GLY A 828 14.90 -10.25 22.55
C GLY A 828 15.44 -10.61 23.93
N GLY A 829 16.12 -11.75 24.00
CA GLY A 829 16.72 -12.32 25.21
C GLY A 829 17.86 -11.51 25.82
N ALA A 830 18.50 -10.60 25.09
CA ALA A 830 19.45 -9.64 25.67
C ALA A 830 18.77 -8.71 26.69
N GLY A 831 17.46 -8.48 26.57
CA GLY A 831 16.66 -7.72 27.52
C GLY A 831 16.19 -8.49 28.77
N LEU A 832 16.66 -9.73 29.02
CA LEU A 832 16.12 -10.60 30.08
C LEU A 832 17.15 -10.95 31.17
N GLU A 833 16.86 -10.61 32.43
CA GLU A 833 17.67 -10.98 33.60
C GLU A 833 17.55 -12.48 33.97
N ILE A 834 18.31 -13.36 33.29
CA ILE A 834 18.34 -14.80 33.61
C ILE A 834 19.53 -15.11 34.54
N GLY A 835 19.32 -14.91 35.85
CA GLY A 835 20.30 -15.24 36.89
C GLY A 835 20.45 -14.21 38.01
N GLY A 836 19.85 -13.02 37.88
CA GLY A 836 19.80 -12.01 38.95
C GLY A 836 21.08 -11.19 39.15
N GLY A 837 21.89 -11.02 38.10
CA GLY A 837 22.97 -10.02 38.05
C GLY A 837 22.52 -8.78 37.26
N PRO A 838 22.94 -7.55 37.64
CA PRO A 838 22.47 -6.30 37.04
C PRO A 838 23.11 -5.96 35.68
N ASN A 839 23.64 -6.96 34.97
CA ASN A 839 24.27 -6.83 33.66
C ASN A 839 23.36 -7.54 32.65
N ALA A 840 22.77 -6.78 31.72
CA ALA A 840 21.83 -7.33 30.74
C ALA A 840 22.00 -6.69 29.35
N ILE A 841 22.01 -5.36 29.27
CA ILE A 841 22.27 -4.68 27.98
C ILE A 841 22.91 -3.30 28.18
N GLU A 842 23.95 -2.98 27.40
CA GLU A 842 24.57 -1.65 27.30
C GLU A 842 24.56 -1.21 25.83
N PHE A 843 23.88 -0.11 25.51
CA PHE A 843 23.80 0.44 24.15
C PHE A 843 24.88 1.49 23.88
N LEU A 844 25.39 1.53 22.65
CA LEU A 844 26.42 2.47 22.20
C LEU A 844 25.94 3.27 20.98
N PHE A 845 26.10 4.59 21.03
CA PHE A 845 25.89 5.50 19.91
C PHE A 845 26.68 6.80 20.13
N GLU A 846 27.34 7.31 19.09
CA GLU A 846 28.12 8.56 19.13
C GLU A 846 28.03 9.29 17.77
N GLY A 847 28.67 10.45 17.67
CA GLY A 847 28.66 11.27 16.45
C GLY A 847 27.49 12.26 16.38
N ALA A 848 26.58 12.22 17.35
CA ALA A 848 25.53 13.22 17.58
C ALA A 848 25.74 13.99 18.89
N ASN A 849 25.08 15.14 19.01
CA ASN A 849 24.99 15.91 20.24
C ASN A 849 23.93 15.29 21.17
N THR A 850 24.30 14.92 22.39
CA THR A 850 23.44 14.18 23.34
C THR A 850 22.22 14.97 23.84
N THR A 851 22.16 16.30 23.64
CA THR A 851 21.01 17.13 24.03
C THR A 851 20.03 17.37 22.88
N THR A 852 20.52 17.55 21.65
CA THR A 852 19.69 17.94 20.49
C THR A 852 19.48 16.83 19.47
N GLY A 853 20.32 15.80 19.51
CA GLY A 853 20.39 14.72 18.51
C GLY A 853 21.16 15.10 17.25
N LEU A 854 21.58 16.36 17.10
CA LEU A 854 22.20 16.87 15.88
C LEU A 854 23.55 16.19 15.60
N VAL A 855 23.76 15.72 14.38
CA VAL A 855 25.04 15.16 13.93
C VAL A 855 26.16 16.20 14.07
N ASN A 856 27.23 15.81 14.75
CA ASN A 856 28.41 16.64 15.00
C ASN A 856 29.19 16.85 13.69
N LYS A 857 29.58 18.10 13.43
CA LYS A 857 30.27 18.51 12.20
C LYS A 857 31.23 19.67 12.43
N THR A 858 32.38 19.60 11.78
CA THR A 858 33.37 20.68 11.70
C THR A 858 33.52 21.12 10.24
N SER A 859 33.33 22.42 9.97
CA SER A 859 33.56 23.03 8.64
C SER A 859 32.80 22.37 7.45
N GLY A 860 31.65 21.75 7.71
CA GLY A 860 30.83 21.07 6.68
C GLY A 860 31.16 19.59 6.46
N VAL A 861 32.04 19.03 7.29
CA VAL A 861 32.40 17.59 7.32
C VAL A 861 31.91 17.00 8.64
N VAL A 862 31.37 15.80 8.61
CA VAL A 862 30.94 15.05 9.80
C VAL A 862 32.15 14.69 10.65
N ASP A 863 32.07 14.91 11.96
CA ASP A 863 33.17 14.61 12.87
C ASP A 863 33.38 13.09 13.02
N ASP A 864 34.63 12.65 13.19
CA ASP A 864 34.91 11.24 13.48
C ASP A 864 34.39 10.87 14.89
N ALA A 865 33.70 9.73 15.01
CA ALA A 865 33.38 9.14 16.31
C ALA A 865 34.64 8.55 16.98
N SER A 866 34.50 8.03 18.22
CA SER A 866 35.66 7.60 19.01
C SER A 866 36.52 6.55 18.32
N VAL A 867 37.80 6.55 18.70
CA VAL A 867 38.80 5.58 18.26
C VAL A 867 38.46 4.19 18.83
N ILE A 868 38.56 3.16 17.98
CA ILE A 868 38.61 1.76 18.38
C ILE A 868 40.07 1.41 18.67
N LEU A 869 40.90 1.24 17.63
CA LEU A 869 42.34 1.03 17.78
C LEU A 869 43.11 2.36 17.65
N PRO A 870 43.96 2.70 18.64
CA PRO A 870 44.84 3.88 18.58
C PRO A 870 45.88 3.77 17.45
N ALA A 871 46.68 4.82 17.27
CA ALA A 871 47.67 4.90 16.18
C ALA A 871 48.76 3.82 16.28
N LEU A 872 48.56 2.70 15.58
CA LEU A 872 49.49 1.58 15.47
C LEU A 872 50.41 1.81 14.27
N THR A 873 51.73 1.87 14.50
CA THR A 873 52.72 1.96 13.42
C THR A 873 52.84 0.60 12.72
N LEU A 874 52.50 0.57 11.42
CA LEU A 874 52.56 -0.66 10.62
C LEU A 874 53.99 -1.00 10.22
N VAL A 875 54.31 -2.30 10.23
CA VAL A 875 55.59 -2.87 9.79
C VAL A 875 55.43 -3.73 8.52
N SER A 876 56.56 -4.15 7.95
CA SER A 876 56.60 -4.97 6.73
C SER A 876 56.03 -6.36 7.00
N GLY A 877 54.80 -6.61 6.54
CA GLY A 877 54.09 -7.88 6.69
C GLY A 877 52.70 -7.75 7.31
N ASP A 878 52.37 -6.60 7.91
CA ASP A 878 51.04 -6.36 8.50
C ASP A 878 49.97 -6.26 7.41
N ILE A 879 50.23 -5.47 6.36
CA ILE A 879 49.43 -5.44 5.13
C ILE A 879 49.78 -6.70 4.33
N GLN A 880 48.77 -7.51 4.03
CA GLN A 880 48.91 -8.79 3.36
C GLN A 880 49.18 -8.63 1.85
N PRO A 881 49.64 -9.70 1.15
CA PRO A 881 49.98 -9.62 -0.28
C PRO A 881 48.83 -9.25 -1.22
N ASP A 882 47.57 -9.27 -0.74
CA ASP A 882 46.40 -8.78 -1.47
C ASP A 882 46.31 -7.24 -1.55
N GLY A 883 47.07 -6.53 -0.70
CA GLY A 883 47.01 -5.08 -0.54
C GLY A 883 45.69 -4.56 0.05
N ARG A 884 44.86 -5.43 0.64
CA ARG A 884 43.50 -5.15 1.14
C ARG A 884 43.26 -5.61 2.56
N THR A 885 43.90 -6.69 2.98
CA THR A 885 43.84 -7.17 4.35
C THR A 885 45.02 -6.61 5.14
N VAL A 886 44.78 -6.14 6.36
CA VAL A 886 45.82 -5.77 7.31
C VAL A 886 45.58 -6.49 8.63
N ILE A 887 46.64 -7.07 9.19
CA ILE A 887 46.62 -7.80 10.46
C ILE A 887 47.34 -6.93 11.50
N VAL A 888 46.63 -6.59 12.57
CA VAL A 888 47.11 -5.68 13.63
C VAL A 888 46.95 -6.31 15.02
N ASP A 889 47.60 -5.71 16.01
CA ASP A 889 47.56 -6.14 17.40
C ASP A 889 46.29 -5.63 18.12
N SER A 890 45.58 -6.51 18.83
CA SER A 890 44.35 -6.19 19.55
C SER A 890 44.52 -5.89 21.05
N THR A 891 45.70 -6.09 21.66
CA THR A 891 45.83 -6.07 23.13
C THR A 891 45.45 -4.73 23.75
N SER A 892 45.51 -3.64 22.98
CA SER A 892 45.14 -2.29 23.42
C SER A 892 43.63 -2.06 23.64
N ILE A 893 42.76 -2.97 23.17
CA ILE A 893 41.29 -2.90 23.32
C ILE A 893 40.68 -4.10 24.05
N GLU A 894 41.44 -5.16 24.29
CA GLU A 894 41.02 -6.29 25.11
C GLU A 894 40.70 -5.82 26.54
N ASN A 895 39.56 -6.25 27.10
CA ASN A 895 39.09 -5.85 28.44
C ASN A 895 38.79 -4.34 28.58
N THR A 896 38.41 -3.68 27.48
CA THR A 896 37.94 -2.28 27.44
C THR A 896 36.51 -2.20 26.88
N PRO A 897 35.81 -1.05 26.95
CA PRO A 897 34.55 -0.82 26.24
C PRO A 897 34.64 -0.84 24.70
N ALA A 898 35.79 -1.22 24.13
CA ALA A 898 35.96 -1.54 22.71
C ALA A 898 36.13 -3.05 22.45
N ASP A 899 36.10 -3.91 23.49
CA ASP A 899 36.20 -5.37 23.32
C ASP A 899 34.97 -5.99 22.64
N ILE A 900 33.86 -5.25 22.53
CA ILE A 900 32.66 -5.62 21.74
C ILE A 900 33.03 -5.98 20.28
N TYR A 901 33.99 -5.27 19.69
CA TYR A 901 34.48 -5.49 18.33
C TYR A 901 35.44 -6.70 18.21
N LEU A 902 35.80 -7.33 19.34
CA LEU A 902 36.53 -8.59 19.40
C LEU A 902 35.57 -9.76 19.66
N ARG A 903 34.57 -9.55 20.53
CA ARG A 903 33.47 -10.50 20.81
C ARG A 903 32.67 -10.79 19.54
N ASN A 904 32.35 -9.75 18.78
CA ASN A 904 31.72 -9.88 17.47
C ASN A 904 32.41 -8.95 16.44
N PRO A 905 33.35 -9.48 15.63
CA PRO A 905 34.03 -8.71 14.60
C PRO A 905 33.13 -8.19 13.47
N ALA A 906 31.89 -8.68 13.29
CA ALA A 906 30.99 -8.20 12.24
C ALA A 906 30.62 -6.71 12.42
N LEU A 907 30.59 -6.22 13.65
CA LEU A 907 30.36 -4.80 14.00
C LEU A 907 31.43 -3.85 13.42
N LEU A 908 32.56 -4.38 12.94
CA LEU A 908 33.58 -3.60 12.23
C LEU A 908 33.28 -3.39 10.74
N ASN A 909 32.25 -4.03 10.17
CA ASN A 909 31.80 -3.76 8.81
C ASN A 909 31.39 -2.28 8.68
N GLN A 910 31.75 -1.62 7.57
CA GLN A 910 31.62 -0.17 7.33
C GLN A 910 32.37 0.75 8.34
N ALA A 911 33.16 0.21 9.28
CA ALA A 911 34.00 1.01 10.16
C ALA A 911 35.11 1.74 9.38
N LYS A 912 35.58 2.87 9.91
CA LYS A 912 36.49 3.79 9.22
C LYS A 912 37.94 3.46 9.56
N LEU A 913 38.62 2.74 8.67
CA LEU A 913 40.06 2.48 8.74
C LEU A 913 40.81 3.67 8.15
N ARG A 914 41.75 4.24 8.92
CA ARG A 914 42.56 5.40 8.51
C ARG A 914 44.03 5.03 8.49
N LEU A 915 44.67 5.18 7.33
CA LEU A 915 46.12 5.23 7.24
C LEU A 915 46.57 6.70 7.30
N GLN A 916 47.60 7.00 8.08
CA GLN A 916 48.13 8.36 8.26
C GLN A 916 49.66 8.37 8.41
N SER A 917 50.29 9.52 8.15
CA SER A 917 51.73 9.71 8.34
C SER A 917 52.07 9.99 9.80
N SER A 918 53.03 9.24 10.35
CA SER A 918 53.53 9.43 11.72
C SER A 918 54.21 10.78 11.98
N LEU A 919 54.54 11.54 10.93
CA LEU A 919 55.11 12.90 11.03
C LEU A 919 54.10 14.00 10.66
N ASN A 920 52.98 13.66 10.03
CA ASN A 920 51.93 14.60 9.65
C ASN A 920 50.56 13.90 9.56
N PRO A 921 49.79 13.82 10.66
CA PRO A 921 48.47 13.16 10.66
C PRO A 921 47.42 13.76 9.69
N ASN A 922 47.67 14.94 9.11
CA ASN A 922 46.82 15.49 8.04
C ASN A 922 47.08 14.84 6.68
N ALA A 923 48.27 14.26 6.47
CA ALA A 923 48.53 13.35 5.35
C ALA A 923 47.93 11.98 5.71
N LYS A 924 46.64 11.82 5.40
CA LYS A 924 45.83 10.64 5.73
C LYS A 924 44.97 10.17 4.56
N LYS A 925 44.61 8.89 4.56
CA LYS A 925 43.66 8.26 3.64
C LYS A 925 42.76 7.31 4.40
N THR A 926 41.46 7.38 4.13
CA THR A 926 40.42 6.55 4.76
C THR A 926 39.94 5.46 3.82
N PHE A 927 39.56 4.34 4.41
CA PHE A 927 39.06 3.14 3.76
C PHE A 927 37.92 2.59 4.61
N ASP A 928 36.94 1.96 3.98
CA ASP A 928 35.86 1.27 4.68
C ASP A 928 36.21 -0.21 4.84
N VAL A 929 36.09 -0.71 6.07
CA VAL A 929 36.22 -2.14 6.37
C VAL A 929 35.01 -2.89 5.80
N ALA A 930 35.26 -4.01 5.11
CA ALA A 930 34.26 -4.87 4.51
C ALA A 930 34.11 -6.23 5.21
N SER A 931 35.13 -6.66 5.95
CA SER A 931 35.07 -7.79 6.89
C SER A 931 36.19 -7.69 7.93
N ALA A 932 35.98 -8.27 9.11
CA ALA A 932 37.00 -8.43 10.13
C ALA A 932 36.97 -9.83 10.75
N THR A 933 38.10 -10.31 11.26
CA THR A 933 38.19 -11.55 12.06
C THR A 933 39.22 -11.38 13.18
N TRP A 934 38.95 -11.96 14.35
CA TRP A 934 39.84 -11.88 15.51
C TRP A 934 40.36 -13.27 15.90
N ASN A 935 41.64 -13.33 16.31
CA ASN A 935 42.27 -14.53 16.84
C ASN A 935 42.67 -14.31 18.31
N ALA A 936 41.86 -14.84 19.22
CA ALA A 936 42.04 -14.71 20.67
C ALA A 936 43.33 -15.36 21.22
N GLN A 937 43.93 -16.32 20.50
CA GLN A 937 45.14 -17.01 20.94
C GLN A 937 46.43 -16.23 20.63
N THR A 938 46.36 -15.22 19.75
CA THR A 938 47.51 -14.41 19.31
C THR A 938 47.32 -12.90 19.47
N SER A 939 46.15 -12.48 19.96
CA SER A 939 45.73 -11.07 20.03
C SER A 939 45.90 -10.35 18.70
N LYS A 940 45.40 -10.95 17.61
CA LYS A 940 45.43 -10.37 16.26
C LYS A 940 44.05 -10.15 15.68
N LEU A 941 43.82 -8.95 15.18
CA LEU A 941 42.64 -8.55 14.43
C LEU A 941 43.03 -8.37 12.96
N ALA A 942 42.41 -9.13 12.07
CA ALA A 942 42.52 -8.96 10.63
C ALA A 942 41.36 -8.10 10.13
N LEU A 943 41.67 -7.10 9.30
CA LEU A 943 40.73 -6.13 8.73
C LEU A 943 40.88 -6.12 7.21
N THR A 944 39.81 -6.40 6.47
CA THR A 944 39.81 -6.38 4.99
C THR A 944 39.01 -5.17 4.50
N VAL A 945 39.59 -4.35 3.60
CA VAL A 945 38.92 -3.15 3.08
C VAL A 945 38.21 -3.36 1.74
N SER A 946 37.12 -2.60 1.54
CA SER A 946 36.18 -2.70 0.42
C SER A 946 36.84 -2.84 -0.96
N SER A 947 36.35 -3.80 -1.74
CA SER A 947 36.87 -4.21 -3.05
C SER A 947 36.78 -3.11 -4.12
N SER A 948 35.82 -2.20 -4.03
CA SER A 948 35.69 -1.04 -4.93
C SER A 948 36.71 0.07 -4.62
N GLY A 949 37.29 0.08 -3.42
CA GLY A 949 38.28 1.05 -2.98
C GLY A 949 39.69 0.78 -3.49
N ALA A 950 40.54 1.80 -3.39
CA ALA A 950 41.98 1.69 -3.63
C ALA A 950 42.66 0.78 -2.58
N LEU A 951 43.78 0.14 -2.96
CA LEU A 951 44.58 -0.70 -2.06
C LEU A 951 45.18 0.10 -0.88
N LEU A 952 45.37 -0.55 0.26
CA LEU A 952 46.06 0.01 1.43
C LEU A 952 47.49 0.46 1.08
N THR A 953 48.17 -0.33 0.26
CA THR A 953 49.52 -0.06 -0.27
C THR A 953 49.61 1.18 -1.18
N SER A 954 48.48 1.79 -1.57
CA SER A 954 48.47 3.07 -2.30
C SER A 954 48.67 4.31 -1.43
N PHE A 955 48.70 4.15 -0.10
CA PHE A 955 49.01 5.25 0.81
C PHE A 955 50.53 5.45 0.97
N ASN A 956 50.99 6.68 0.76
CA ASN A 956 52.38 7.09 0.97
C ASN A 956 52.45 8.06 2.17
N PRO A 957 53.13 7.70 3.28
CA PRO A 957 53.24 8.56 4.47
C PRO A 957 54.17 9.76 4.27
N GLY A 958 54.92 9.82 3.17
CA GLY A 958 55.94 10.84 2.90
C GLY A 958 57.34 10.40 3.34
N ALA A 959 58.37 11.11 2.83
CA ALA A 959 59.77 10.74 3.05
C ALA A 959 60.15 10.82 4.53
N GLY A 960 60.70 9.72 5.07
CA GLY A 960 61.13 9.61 6.47
C GLY A 960 60.01 9.36 7.48
N ALA A 961 58.75 9.29 7.06
CA ALA A 961 57.62 8.94 7.91
C ALA A 961 57.26 7.46 7.82
N SER A 962 56.62 6.94 8.87
CA SER A 962 56.00 5.62 8.90
C SER A 962 54.48 5.72 8.70
N THR A 963 53.87 4.66 8.17
CA THR A 963 52.41 4.55 8.10
C THR A 963 51.87 4.12 9.46
N GLN A 964 50.92 4.88 9.99
CA GLN A 964 50.11 4.49 11.14
C GLN A 964 48.71 4.11 10.69
N LEU A 965 48.15 3.06 11.29
CA LEU A 965 46.74 2.72 11.22
C LEU A 965 46.01 3.27 12.45
N VAL A 966 44.84 3.86 12.24
CA VAL A 966 43.85 4.18 13.27
C VAL A 966 42.52 3.57 12.83
N LEU A 967 41.82 2.89 13.74
CA LEU A 967 40.48 2.36 13.47
C LEU A 967 39.45 3.19 14.23
N LEU A 968 38.41 3.68 13.55
CA LEU A 968 37.42 4.61 14.09
C LEU A 968 36.00 4.02 14.00
N ARG A 969 35.20 4.27 15.05
CA ARG A 969 33.77 3.91 15.08
C ARG A 969 33.01 4.66 13.98
N ARG A 970 31.92 4.07 13.47
CA ARG A 970 31.00 4.75 12.55
C ARG A 970 29.57 4.21 12.73
N TYR A 971 28.76 4.93 13.51
CA TYR A 971 27.36 4.59 13.80
C TYR A 971 26.38 4.95 12.67
N PHE A 972 26.80 5.79 11.73
CA PHE A 972 26.05 6.17 10.52
C PHE A 972 27.03 6.74 9.49
N ARG A 973 26.65 6.81 8.21
CA ARG A 973 27.38 7.58 7.19
C ARG A 973 26.44 8.61 6.56
N VAL A 974 26.80 9.89 6.66
CA VAL A 974 26.11 10.97 5.93
C VAL A 974 26.71 11.10 4.53
N VAL A 975 25.86 11.31 3.53
CA VAL A 975 26.24 11.68 2.17
C VAL A 975 25.50 12.92 1.75
N THR A 976 26.20 13.93 1.23
CA THR A 976 25.55 15.08 0.58
C THR A 976 26.06 15.17 -0.86
N SER A 977 25.17 15.18 -1.84
CA SER A 977 25.53 15.31 -3.27
C SER A 977 26.62 14.32 -3.71
N ASN A 978 26.45 13.03 -3.35
CA ASN A 978 27.41 11.93 -3.56
C ASN A 978 28.80 12.12 -2.89
N THR A 979 28.94 13.07 -1.96
CA THR A 979 30.15 13.25 -1.15
C THR A 979 29.95 12.65 0.25
N GLN A 980 30.69 11.59 0.55
CA GLN A 980 30.64 10.91 1.85
C GLN A 980 31.21 11.76 3.00
N ASP A 981 30.72 11.51 4.21
CA ASP A 981 31.03 12.24 5.45
C ASP A 981 30.83 13.78 5.32
N SER A 982 29.98 14.25 4.37
CA SER A 982 29.71 15.68 4.15
C SER A 982 28.32 16.08 4.68
N LEU A 983 28.27 17.17 5.46
CA LEU A 983 27.04 17.75 6.01
C LEU A 983 27.19 19.29 6.10
N PRO A 984 26.71 20.05 5.10
CA PRO A 984 26.92 21.50 5.02
C PRO A 984 26.40 22.31 6.22
N ALA A 985 26.85 23.56 6.36
CA ALA A 985 26.36 24.46 7.41
C ALA A 985 24.85 24.77 7.31
N SER A 986 24.29 24.72 6.09
CA SER A 986 22.88 24.97 5.80
C SER A 986 21.95 23.77 6.00
N ALA A 987 22.46 22.59 6.36
CA ALA A 987 21.64 21.40 6.55
C ALA A 987 22.08 20.57 7.77
N ASN A 988 21.12 20.07 8.54
CA ASN A 988 21.31 19.24 9.72
C ASN A 988 20.62 17.89 9.56
N ILE A 989 21.12 16.90 10.31
CA ILE A 989 20.41 15.66 10.63
C ILE A 989 20.37 15.59 12.16
N SER A 990 19.24 15.19 12.75
CA SER A 990 19.18 14.79 14.16
C SER A 990 18.68 13.35 14.30
N VAL A 991 19.27 12.61 15.23
CA VAL A 991 18.90 11.22 15.58
C VAL A 991 18.47 11.18 17.04
N LYS A 992 17.34 10.52 17.32
CA LYS A 992 16.75 10.37 18.66
C LYS A 992 16.26 8.93 18.86
N PHE A 993 16.16 8.49 20.12
CA PHE A 993 15.87 7.12 20.51
C PHE A 993 14.76 7.05 21.57
N GLU A 994 13.98 5.96 21.54
CA GLU A 994 12.95 5.62 22.53
C GLU A 994 13.12 4.15 22.95
N GLY A 995 12.81 3.83 24.21
CA GLY A 995 12.96 2.48 24.77
C GLY A 995 11.75 2.05 25.59
N ALA A 996 11.30 0.80 25.39
CA ALA A 996 10.11 0.24 26.03
C ALA A 996 10.35 -1.17 26.61
N ALA A 997 9.54 -1.53 27.60
CA ALA A 997 9.37 -2.91 28.06
C ALA A 997 8.41 -3.68 27.13
N ALA A 998 8.33 -5.00 27.27
CA ALA A 998 7.21 -5.77 26.74
C ALA A 998 6.01 -5.72 27.68
N LYS A 999 4.79 -5.77 27.12
CA LYS A 999 3.57 -6.13 27.85
C LYS A 999 3.48 -7.65 28.03
N LEU A 1000 2.41 -8.12 28.69
CA LEU A 1000 2.14 -9.55 28.89
C LEU A 1000 1.94 -10.32 27.56
N ASP A 1001 1.45 -9.64 26.52
CA ASP A 1001 1.27 -10.15 25.15
C ASP A 1001 2.58 -10.20 24.33
N GLY A 1002 3.70 -9.68 24.85
CA GLY A 1002 4.99 -9.64 24.15
C GLY A 1002 5.16 -8.48 23.17
N THR A 1003 4.20 -7.55 23.07
CA THR A 1003 4.28 -6.29 22.30
C THR A 1003 4.92 -5.16 23.14
N PRO A 1004 5.46 -4.09 22.53
CA PRO A 1004 5.99 -2.94 23.27
C PRO A 1004 4.93 -2.20 24.09
N ASP A 1005 5.28 -1.81 25.33
CA ASP A 1005 4.49 -0.83 26.09
C ASP A 1005 4.73 0.60 25.59
N THR A 1006 3.89 1.01 24.65
CA THR A 1006 3.86 2.38 24.12
C THR A 1006 3.14 3.38 25.04
N THR A 1007 2.57 2.94 26.16
CA THR A 1007 1.87 3.81 27.13
C THR A 1007 2.80 4.30 28.24
N THR A 1008 3.74 3.44 28.67
CA THR A 1008 4.70 3.72 29.75
C THR A 1008 6.13 3.43 29.29
N LEU A 1009 6.68 4.31 28.44
CA LEU A 1009 8.06 4.18 27.95
C LEU A 1009 9.07 4.18 29.10
N LEU A 1010 10.04 3.26 29.05
CA LEU A 1010 11.18 3.20 29.97
C LEU A 1010 12.19 4.32 29.69
N VAL A 1011 12.40 4.61 28.40
CA VAL A 1011 13.19 5.76 27.93
C VAL A 1011 12.30 6.57 26.98
N PRO A 1012 11.73 7.70 27.45
CA PRO A 1012 11.10 8.69 26.59
C PRO A 1012 12.10 9.26 25.56
N LYS A 1013 11.58 9.82 24.47
CA LYS A 1013 12.38 10.29 23.32
C LYS A 1013 13.56 11.18 23.74
N THR A 1014 14.77 10.64 23.58
CA THR A 1014 16.03 11.29 23.99
C THR A 1014 17.05 11.30 22.85
N ALA A 1015 18.02 12.20 22.91
CA ALA A 1015 19.21 12.20 22.08
C ALA A 1015 20.42 11.54 22.76
N ASN A 1016 20.30 11.20 24.05
CA ASN A 1016 21.38 10.62 24.84
C ASN A 1016 21.18 9.11 24.99
N ILE A 1017 21.92 8.30 24.21
CA ILE A 1017 21.85 6.83 24.31
C ILE A 1017 22.20 6.31 25.72
N ALA A 1018 23.00 7.05 26.50
CA ALA A 1018 23.34 6.64 27.87
C ALA A 1018 22.13 6.62 28.84
N ASP A 1019 20.99 7.22 28.46
CA ASP A 1019 19.73 7.09 29.22
C ASP A 1019 19.17 5.64 29.18
N PHE A 1020 19.57 4.85 28.18
CA PHE A 1020 19.26 3.42 28.09
C PHE A 1020 20.07 2.58 29.09
N ASN A 1021 21.23 3.09 29.53
CA ASN A 1021 22.22 2.37 30.33
C ASN A 1021 22.16 2.77 31.83
N THR A 1022 21.02 3.26 32.31
CA THR A 1022 20.86 3.73 33.71
C THR A 1022 20.38 2.62 34.65
N PRO A 1023 20.63 2.67 35.97
CA PRO A 1023 20.09 1.71 36.93
C PRO A 1023 18.54 1.58 36.94
N SER A 1024 17.84 2.58 36.40
CA SER A 1024 16.39 2.54 36.17
C SER A 1024 16.00 1.67 34.97
N THR A 1025 16.84 1.58 33.94
CA THR A 1025 16.51 1.06 32.60
C THR A 1025 17.27 -0.21 32.19
N LEU A 1026 18.46 -0.45 32.75
CA LEU A 1026 19.18 -1.72 32.68
C LEU A 1026 18.26 -2.90 33.04
N GLY A 1027 18.36 -4.01 32.30
CA GLY A 1027 17.61 -5.25 32.53
C GLY A 1027 16.12 -5.21 32.17
N LYS A 1028 15.63 -4.12 31.54
CA LYS A 1028 14.19 -3.90 31.31
C LYS A 1028 13.83 -3.45 29.89
N ILE A 1029 14.77 -2.86 29.15
CA ILE A 1029 14.54 -2.49 27.75
C ILE A 1029 14.46 -3.77 26.92
N GLN A 1030 13.29 -3.99 26.34
CA GLN A 1030 13.02 -5.12 25.45
C GLN A 1030 12.75 -4.67 24.01
N PHE A 1031 12.42 -3.38 23.81
CA PHE A 1031 12.24 -2.75 22.51
C PHE A 1031 12.96 -1.40 22.44
N VAL A 1032 13.56 -1.13 21.28
CA VAL A 1032 14.22 0.12 20.90
C VAL A 1032 13.53 0.67 19.66
N ARG A 1033 13.45 2.00 19.54
CA ARG A 1033 13.00 2.69 18.34
C ARG A 1033 13.86 3.92 18.10
N PHE A 1034 14.17 4.23 16.84
CA PHE A 1034 14.88 5.46 16.48
C PHE A 1034 14.03 6.36 15.58
N GLU A 1035 14.30 7.67 15.65
CA GLU A 1035 13.69 8.71 14.83
C GLU A 1035 14.79 9.60 14.25
N VAL A 1036 14.71 9.88 12.96
CA VAL A 1036 15.63 10.78 12.24
C VAL A 1036 14.84 11.97 11.71
N GLU A 1037 15.34 13.17 12.00
CA GLU A 1037 14.82 14.43 11.45
C GLU A 1037 15.90 15.10 10.61
N PHE A 1038 15.61 15.33 9.33
CA PHE A 1038 16.42 16.14 8.43
C PHE A 1038 15.92 17.58 8.48
N ASP A 1039 16.84 18.53 8.42
CA ASP A 1039 16.57 19.96 8.26
C ASP A 1039 17.50 20.49 7.16
N ILE A 1040 16.95 20.86 6.01
CA ILE A 1040 17.69 21.31 4.82
C ILE A 1040 17.68 22.85 4.63
N ASP A 1041 17.18 23.57 5.64
CA ASP A 1041 17.25 25.04 5.72
C ASP A 1041 17.64 25.49 7.14
N ALA A 1042 18.70 24.87 7.68
CA ALA A 1042 19.19 25.09 9.05
C ALA A 1042 19.68 26.52 9.33
N LEU A 1043 19.76 27.38 8.31
CA LEU A 1043 20.08 28.80 8.40
C LEU A 1043 18.85 29.70 8.20
N SER A 1044 17.65 29.12 8.03
CA SER A 1044 16.37 29.82 7.77
C SER A 1044 16.43 30.78 6.57
N THR A 1045 17.19 30.40 5.54
CA THR A 1045 17.42 31.14 4.29
C THR A 1045 16.31 30.95 3.26
N GLY A 1046 15.54 29.87 3.37
CA GLY A 1046 14.54 29.43 2.41
C GLY A 1046 15.03 28.26 1.54
N LEU A 1047 14.07 27.42 1.14
CA LEU A 1047 14.29 26.32 0.21
C LEU A 1047 14.66 26.82 -1.19
N SER A 1048 15.50 26.06 -1.88
CA SER A 1048 15.82 26.21 -3.30
C SER A 1048 16.01 24.82 -3.94
N PRO A 1049 15.97 24.67 -5.27
CA PRO A 1049 16.25 23.38 -5.92
C PRO A 1049 17.66 22.85 -5.59
N ALA A 1050 18.59 23.76 -5.28
CA ALA A 1050 19.98 23.49 -4.92
C ALA A 1050 20.23 23.44 -3.40
N SER A 1051 19.18 23.46 -2.55
CA SER A 1051 19.33 23.24 -1.11
C SER A 1051 19.97 21.87 -0.88
N PRO A 1052 21.07 21.76 -0.09
CA PRO A 1052 21.75 20.49 0.11
C PRO A 1052 20.84 19.46 0.76
N ARG A 1053 20.84 18.25 0.21
CA ARG A 1053 20.07 17.11 0.71
C ARG A 1053 21.07 16.12 1.30
N PRO A 1054 21.30 16.14 2.63
CA PRO A 1054 22.12 15.15 3.29
C PRO A 1054 21.29 13.88 3.52
N GLU A 1055 21.86 12.73 3.20
CA GLU A 1055 21.25 11.41 3.23
C GLU A 1055 22.02 10.53 4.23
N LEU A 1056 21.40 9.50 4.80
CA LEU A 1056 22.10 8.44 5.53
C LEU A 1056 22.19 7.18 4.66
N GLU A 1057 23.40 6.67 4.39
CA GLU A 1057 23.59 5.34 3.76
C GLU A 1057 23.30 4.18 4.72
N PHE A 1058 23.42 4.41 6.03
CA PHE A 1058 23.04 3.46 7.08
C PHE A 1058 22.95 4.15 8.44
N LEU A 1059 22.25 3.52 9.38
CA LEU A 1059 22.26 3.83 10.81
C LEU A 1059 22.40 2.53 11.60
N ARG A 1060 23.16 2.55 12.71
CA ARG A 1060 23.25 1.42 13.63
C ARG A 1060 23.34 1.79 15.09
N ILE A 1061 22.93 0.85 15.93
CA ILE A 1061 22.98 0.91 17.39
C ILE A 1061 23.61 -0.41 17.90
N PRO A 1062 24.95 -0.46 18.04
CA PRO A 1062 25.64 -1.58 18.70
C PRO A 1062 25.27 -1.68 20.18
N PHE A 1063 25.26 -2.90 20.70
CA PHE A 1063 25.04 -3.17 22.12
C PHE A 1063 25.80 -4.41 22.61
N ARG A 1064 26.06 -4.43 23.92
CA ARG A 1064 26.71 -5.50 24.67
C ARG A 1064 25.69 -6.14 25.61
N PHE A 1065 25.75 -7.46 25.81
CA PHE A 1065 24.85 -8.24 26.68
C PHE A 1065 25.55 -9.50 27.21
#